data_AF-A0A9P7VJG0-F1
#
_entry.id   AF-A0A9P7VJG0-F1
#
_cell.length_a   1.000
_cell.length_b   1.000
_cell.length_c   1.000
_cell.angle_alpha   90.00
_cell.angle_beta   90.00
_cell.angle_gamma   90.00
#
_symmetry.space_group_name_H-M   'P 1'
#
loop_
_entity.id
_entity.type
_entity.pdbx_description
1 polymer ?
#
loop_
_entity_poly.entity_id
_entity_poly.type
_entity_poly.pdbx_seq_one_letter_code
_entity_poly.pdbx_strand_id
1 'polypeptide(L)'
;MSTLGKRKERDEEPVGHGSTLFVSNLPYTATSVDLQTLFSDIAPVRSAFVVKEAGTGVSKGVGYVSFAIKEDAQAAFDKISADGLALVGRNLRVQWPENKPKGKTEKAAKVESKPKQIPIPRPRAPQDPLAIRTIIVTGLPSSVDSKALLWKKFRKYKGAESVEWPVDEGAAHVLFSTPAAAHEAVDKLHAHVYKGSLLSVALKKRLDSLAKASKADTKTAAPNHSSRLIIRNTPFNITEQDLRALFLPHGPIHSIHIPKNKDSGRSRGFAFVWMLSKQDAEKAMESCNGKVIRAGMAEGMVLDKQKKKKQRRLEKKMQQGEGANGDDDNDEPQDAEKSSERTIAVDWALSKDKWEEEKTRMEEDDDVEMKDTSSRDDTDEDSDEEEQLGVHDGTDDDADDSSEEEGEHDEEPVKPQLPPPETGTTLFIRNVPFTATEDELRTLFRAFGALRYARITLDGSTGRSRGTGFACFWNKDDADNVVEQSDLLKAETTGAEPAVKKNPFSMPSILTPDPSSSLAQSLVLHGRTLDVVRAVTRDEAGKLKEEGERKREKADKRNMYLLREGVILPNSPAAQVMAQTELERRTASFGARKALLNSNPSLYVSKTRLSIRQIPIFVSERVLKRLALYAAREFESDVKKGERNGLTADELAVEVDRKGQLDDDDERKKKKKPDSRVKQAKVVRQHERVDQVTGKGRSKGYGFVEMHTHADSLRVLRWANNNPNIGKLLQEWYKEELKDLVKAEKGKGKEKDDARLKRLQDEQEKAGPAVKGTLIVEFSIENVQVVQRRSIQQRERASHPDKEKKDKKKKTKIDAEELPSEQGRPAKKVRTEETAKKGLGRSLGSLIGRKRKERKGKH
;
A
#
# COMPACT_ATOMS: atom_id res chain seq x y z
N MET A 1 48.60 34.37 4.88
CA MET A 1 48.83 33.20 5.77
C MET A 1 47.84 33.26 6.93
N SER A 2 47.55 32.13 7.57
CA SER A 2 46.49 31.99 8.58
C SER A 2 46.85 32.69 9.92
N THR A 3 45.86 33.28 10.58
CA THR A 3 45.91 33.63 12.01
C THR A 3 44.96 32.71 12.77
N LEU A 4 45.51 31.92 13.70
CA LEU A 4 44.80 30.87 14.41
C LEU A 4 43.78 31.43 15.43
N GLY A 5 42.52 31.00 15.32
CA GLY A 5 41.57 31.01 16.43
C GLY A 5 41.67 29.71 17.24
N LYS A 6 41.83 29.81 18.56
CA LYS A 6 42.04 28.65 19.45
C LYS A 6 40.86 27.67 19.42
N ARG A 7 41.16 26.36 19.34
CA ARG A 7 40.20 25.30 19.71
C ARG A 7 39.82 25.49 21.19
N LYS A 8 38.52 25.62 21.48
CA LYS A 8 37.99 25.35 22.82
C LYS A 8 37.90 23.83 23.00
N GLU A 9 38.13 23.37 24.22
CA GLU A 9 38.09 21.95 24.58
C GLU A 9 36.68 21.35 24.40
N ARG A 10 36.64 20.03 24.23
CA ARG A 10 35.42 19.26 23.98
C ARG A 10 34.82 18.86 25.32
N ASP A 11 33.86 19.66 25.79
CA ASP A 11 33.02 19.30 26.94
C ASP A 11 32.29 17.97 26.64
N GLU A 12 32.23 17.08 27.64
CA GLU A 12 31.62 15.74 27.51
C GLU A 12 30.09 15.85 27.46
N GLU A 13 29.43 15.40 26.38
CA GLU A 13 27.96 15.45 26.29
C GLU A 13 27.31 14.43 27.24
N PRO A 14 26.31 14.83 28.06
CA PRO A 14 25.50 13.89 28.82
C PRO A 14 24.59 13.08 27.88
N VAL A 15 24.21 11.87 28.32
CA VAL A 15 23.41 10.89 27.55
C VAL A 15 22.18 11.54 26.91
N GLY A 16 22.22 11.68 25.58
CA GLY A 16 21.22 12.41 24.81
C GLY A 16 19.87 11.68 24.78
N HIS A 17 18.86 12.30 25.37
CA HIS A 17 17.48 11.83 25.30
C HIS A 17 16.86 12.21 23.93
N GLY A 18 15.92 11.41 23.42
CA GLY A 18 15.29 11.65 22.11
C GLY A 18 14.33 12.86 22.12
N SER A 19 13.99 13.42 20.96
CA SER A 19 13.16 14.64 20.84
C SER A 19 11.65 14.45 21.16
N THR A 20 11.30 13.44 21.96
CA THR A 20 9.92 13.04 22.27
C THR A 20 9.75 12.84 23.76
N LEU A 21 8.68 13.40 24.32
CA LEU A 21 8.29 13.30 25.71
C LEU A 21 7.04 12.44 25.87
N PHE A 22 6.99 11.65 26.95
CA PHE A 22 5.79 10.95 27.42
C PHE A 22 5.04 11.83 28.42
N VAL A 23 3.74 12.00 28.23
CA VAL A 23 2.86 12.83 29.06
C VAL A 23 1.81 11.94 29.72
N SER A 24 1.72 12.00 31.04
CA SER A 24 0.85 11.17 31.85
C SER A 24 -0.05 12.01 32.78
N ASN A 25 -1.10 11.39 33.31
CA ASN A 25 -2.16 12.02 34.12
C ASN A 25 -3.08 13.00 33.37
N LEU A 26 -3.18 12.85 32.04
CA LEU A 26 -4.15 13.57 31.22
C LEU A 26 -5.59 13.19 31.63
N PRO A 27 -6.57 14.12 31.59
CA PRO A 27 -7.97 13.76 31.78
C PRO A 27 -8.47 12.85 30.64
N TYR A 28 -9.41 11.96 30.94
CA TYR A 28 -10.01 11.03 29.96
C TYR A 28 -10.75 11.74 28.80
N THR A 29 -11.04 13.03 28.94
CA THR A 29 -11.60 13.92 27.92
C THR A 29 -10.56 14.61 27.04
N ALA A 30 -9.26 14.54 27.37
CA ALA A 30 -8.21 15.22 26.60
C ALA A 30 -8.07 14.63 25.19
N THR A 31 -7.98 15.52 24.21
CA THR A 31 -7.73 15.21 22.81
C THR A 31 -6.26 15.46 22.43
N SER A 32 -5.84 14.95 21.27
CA SER A 32 -4.53 15.25 20.69
C SER A 32 -4.34 16.74 20.36
N VAL A 33 -5.42 17.46 20.06
CA VAL A 33 -5.39 18.90 19.74
C VAL A 33 -5.11 19.72 21.00
N ASP A 34 -5.69 19.36 22.13
CA ASP A 34 -5.43 20.02 23.42
C ASP A 34 -3.96 19.84 23.82
N LEU A 35 -3.44 18.61 23.69
CA LEU A 35 -2.05 18.27 23.94
C LEU A 35 -1.09 19.03 22.99
N GLN A 36 -1.44 19.16 21.72
CA GLN A 36 -0.64 19.91 20.75
C GLN A 36 -0.59 21.40 21.08
N THR A 37 -1.73 21.99 21.44
CA THR A 37 -1.86 23.43 21.73
C THR A 37 -1.03 23.79 22.97
N LEU A 38 -1.20 23.06 24.08
CA LEU A 38 -0.49 23.30 25.34
C LEU A 38 1.04 23.23 25.22
N PHE A 39 1.57 22.31 24.42
CA PHE A 39 3.01 22.16 24.26
C PHE A 39 3.56 23.08 23.15
N SER A 40 2.71 23.60 22.24
CA SER A 40 3.09 24.59 21.23
C SER A 40 3.42 25.97 21.81
N ASP A 41 2.87 26.32 22.98
CA ASP A 41 3.22 27.56 23.69
C ASP A 41 4.65 27.53 24.25
N ILE A 42 5.24 26.33 24.38
CA ILE A 42 6.58 26.13 24.94
C ILE A 42 7.64 26.07 23.83
N ALA A 43 7.40 25.26 22.79
CA ALA A 43 8.27 25.10 21.63
C ALA A 43 7.56 24.44 20.44
N PRO A 44 8.11 24.50 19.20
CA PRO A 44 7.47 23.93 18.01
C PRO A 44 7.27 22.40 18.07
N VAL A 45 6.02 21.98 18.27
CA VAL A 45 5.61 20.57 18.31
C VAL A 45 5.50 20.01 16.89
N ARG A 46 6.24 18.92 16.60
CA ARG A 46 6.17 18.17 15.34
C ARG A 46 4.93 17.28 15.27
N SER A 47 4.58 16.63 16.38
CA SER A 47 3.37 15.81 16.51
C SER A 47 3.02 15.55 17.97
N ALA A 48 1.76 15.70 18.34
CA ALA A 48 1.24 15.30 19.64
C ALA A 48 0.05 14.36 19.48
N PHE A 49 0.02 13.26 20.22
CA PHE A 49 -1.11 12.32 20.20
C PHE A 49 -1.41 11.74 21.58
N VAL A 50 -2.70 11.59 21.88
CA VAL A 50 -3.20 10.93 23.10
C VAL A 50 -3.49 9.48 22.77
N VAL A 51 -3.02 8.56 23.60
CA VAL A 51 -3.25 7.11 23.43
C VAL A 51 -4.70 6.82 23.77
N LYS A 52 -5.47 6.30 22.82
CA LYS A 52 -6.85 5.85 23.02
C LYS A 52 -6.91 4.34 23.26
N GLU A 53 -7.96 3.90 23.93
CA GLU A 53 -8.28 2.48 24.05
C GLU A 53 -8.92 1.95 22.75
N ALA A 54 -8.42 0.81 22.30
CA ALA A 54 -8.91 0.14 21.10
C ALA A 54 -10.33 -0.41 21.36
N GLY A 55 -11.28 -0.04 20.51
CA GLY A 55 -12.70 -0.40 20.63
C GLY A 55 -13.57 0.68 21.28
N THR A 56 -13.15 1.30 22.39
CA THR A 56 -13.96 2.30 23.10
C THR A 56 -13.69 3.75 22.67
N GLY A 57 -12.50 4.03 22.11
CA GLY A 57 -12.11 5.37 21.67
C GLY A 57 -11.82 6.37 22.81
N VAL A 58 -11.92 5.94 24.07
CA VAL A 58 -11.67 6.74 25.27
C VAL A 58 -10.15 6.91 25.47
N SER A 59 -9.70 8.11 25.85
CA SER A 59 -8.28 8.41 26.08
C SER A 59 -7.75 7.69 27.33
N LYS A 60 -6.64 6.94 27.24
CA LYS A 60 -6.02 6.20 28.36
C LYS A 60 -5.32 7.09 29.41
N GLY A 61 -5.58 8.40 29.43
CA GLY A 61 -4.93 9.36 30.32
C GLY A 61 -3.42 9.56 30.08
N VAL A 62 -2.90 9.10 28.93
CA VAL A 62 -1.48 9.19 28.54
C VAL A 62 -1.34 9.58 27.07
N GLY A 63 -0.23 10.24 26.72
CA GLY A 63 0.05 10.72 25.37
C GLY A 63 1.53 10.96 25.13
N TYR A 64 1.89 11.27 23.89
CA TYR A 64 3.27 11.55 23.47
C TYR A 64 3.33 12.88 22.72
N VAL A 65 4.38 13.65 22.97
CA VAL A 65 4.67 14.94 22.31
C VAL A 65 6.07 14.87 21.72
N SER A 66 6.18 14.96 20.40
CA SER A 66 7.46 15.02 19.69
C SER A 66 7.72 16.44 19.19
N PHE A 67 8.89 16.98 19.51
CA PHE A 67 9.33 18.32 19.13
C PHE A 67 10.13 18.32 17.84
N ALA A 68 10.22 19.48 17.19
CA ALA A 68 11.04 19.66 16.00
C ALA A 68 12.55 19.52 16.28
N ILE A 69 13.01 19.90 17.48
CA ILE A 69 14.41 19.92 17.91
C ILE A 69 14.57 19.16 19.24
N LYS A 70 15.72 18.51 19.46
CA LYS A 70 16.02 17.78 20.72
C LYS A 70 16.14 18.71 21.93
N GLU A 71 16.75 19.88 21.76
CA GLU A 71 16.96 20.90 22.79
C GLU A 71 15.62 21.48 23.29
N ASP A 72 14.67 21.70 22.38
CA ASP A 72 13.30 22.13 22.69
C ASP A 72 12.57 21.12 23.59
N ALA A 73 12.74 19.82 23.35
CA ALA A 73 12.14 18.77 24.19
C ALA A 73 12.73 18.78 25.61
N GLN A 74 14.03 19.05 25.75
CA GLN A 74 14.68 19.16 27.06
C GLN A 74 14.23 20.42 27.80
N ALA A 75 14.21 21.58 27.12
CA ALA A 75 13.70 22.83 27.69
C ALA A 75 12.22 22.72 28.10
N ALA A 76 11.40 21.96 27.36
CA ALA A 76 10.02 21.69 27.72
C ALA A 76 9.89 20.74 28.93
N PHE A 77 10.75 19.72 29.02
CA PHE A 77 10.82 18.83 30.19
C PHE A 77 11.18 19.60 31.47
N ASP A 78 12.21 20.44 31.42
CA ASP A 78 12.71 21.20 32.57
C ASP A 78 11.68 22.22 33.06
N LYS A 79 11.06 22.99 32.15
CA LYS A 79 9.98 23.94 32.49
C LYS A 79 8.77 23.25 33.12
N ILE A 80 8.28 22.16 32.53
CA ILE A 80 7.09 21.47 33.05
C ILE A 80 7.38 20.75 34.37
N SER A 81 8.62 20.30 34.59
CA SER A 81 9.04 19.71 35.86
C SER A 81 9.19 20.75 36.98
N ALA A 82 9.52 22.01 36.66
CA ALA A 82 9.62 23.10 37.62
C ALA A 82 8.27 23.75 37.93
N ASP A 83 7.53 24.19 36.90
CA ASP A 83 6.33 25.01 37.06
C ASP A 83 5.04 24.18 37.19
N GLY A 84 5.02 22.98 36.60
CA GLY A 84 3.87 22.09 36.57
C GLY A 84 2.76 22.55 35.61
N LEU A 85 2.48 21.77 34.56
CA LEU A 85 1.41 22.08 33.60
C LEU A 85 0.09 21.46 34.05
N ALA A 86 -1.01 22.22 34.08
CA ALA A 86 -2.34 21.71 34.46
C ALA A 86 -3.35 21.75 33.31
N LEU A 87 -4.08 20.66 33.10
CA LEU A 87 -5.16 20.54 32.11
C LEU A 87 -6.45 20.07 32.80
N VAL A 88 -7.51 20.89 32.71
CA VAL A 88 -8.82 20.67 33.34
C VAL A 88 -8.69 20.26 34.83
N GLY A 89 -7.89 21.03 35.58
CA GLY A 89 -7.67 20.79 37.02
C GLY A 89 -6.78 19.60 37.39
N ARG A 90 -6.13 18.94 36.41
CA ARG A 90 -5.16 17.85 36.66
C ARG A 90 -3.75 18.27 36.23
N ASN A 91 -2.78 18.17 37.14
CA ASN A 91 -1.38 18.39 36.81
C ASN A 91 -0.83 17.22 35.97
N LEU A 92 -0.29 17.55 34.80
CA LEU A 92 0.36 16.62 33.89
C LEU A 92 1.76 16.27 34.39
N ARG A 93 2.16 15.02 34.23
CA ARG A 93 3.51 14.54 34.55
C ARG A 93 4.21 14.14 33.27
N VAL A 94 5.35 14.78 33.00
CA VAL A 94 6.18 14.52 31.82
C VAL A 94 7.36 13.64 32.21
N GLN A 95 7.71 12.70 31.34
CA GLN A 95 8.85 11.79 31.49
C GLN A 95 9.49 11.57 30.11
N TRP A 96 10.76 11.19 30.10
CA TRP A 96 11.38 10.65 28.88
C TRP A 96 10.81 9.24 28.61
N PRO A 97 10.41 8.92 27.37
CA PRO A 97 9.93 7.59 27.04
C PRO A 97 11.07 6.58 27.13
N GLU A 98 10.90 5.52 27.91
CA GLU A 98 11.86 4.40 27.95
C GLU A 98 11.87 3.68 26.59
N ASN A 99 12.87 3.99 25.77
CA ASN A 99 13.21 3.16 24.62
C ASN A 99 13.66 1.79 25.14
N LYS A 100 12.83 0.77 24.98
CA LYS A 100 13.23 -0.63 25.13
C LYS A 100 14.40 -0.90 24.17
N PRO A 101 15.63 -1.17 24.64
CA PRO A 101 16.76 -1.32 23.75
C PRO A 101 16.63 -2.63 22.97
N LYS A 102 16.77 -2.57 21.64
CA LYS A 102 17.08 -3.77 20.85
C LYS A 102 18.49 -4.23 21.24
N GLY A 103 18.65 -5.54 21.47
CA GLY A 103 19.75 -6.07 22.26
C GLY A 103 21.13 -5.96 21.60
N LYS A 104 22.14 -5.75 22.43
CA LYS A 104 23.49 -6.32 22.26
C LYS A 104 23.98 -6.84 23.61
N THR A 105 24.48 -8.06 23.60
CA THR A 105 25.19 -8.70 24.71
C THR A 105 26.65 -8.26 24.73
N GLU A 106 27.23 -8.07 25.92
CA GLU A 106 28.37 -8.87 26.38
C GLU A 106 28.73 -8.61 27.86
N LYS A 107 28.82 -9.72 28.61
CA LYS A 107 29.74 -10.05 29.71
C LYS A 107 29.78 -9.18 30.98
N ALA A 108 30.06 -9.87 32.10
CA ALA A 108 29.71 -9.43 33.46
C ALA A 108 30.92 -9.29 34.39
N ALA A 109 30.82 -8.42 35.38
CA ALA A 109 31.65 -8.43 36.59
C ALA A 109 30.86 -8.05 37.86
N LYS A 110 31.03 -8.91 38.88
CA LYS A 110 30.79 -8.76 40.34
C LYS A 110 31.46 -7.46 40.91
N VAL A 111 31.10 -6.83 42.04
CA VAL A 111 30.18 -7.02 43.19
C VAL A 111 29.79 -5.63 43.74
N GLU A 112 28.62 -5.45 44.40
CA GLU A 112 28.43 -4.85 45.76
C GLU A 112 26.98 -4.42 46.05
N SER A 113 26.66 -4.18 47.33
CA SER A 113 25.29 -4.36 47.86
C SER A 113 24.86 -3.30 48.89
N LYS A 114 23.62 -2.79 48.74
CA LYS A 114 22.66 -2.30 49.78
C LYS A 114 21.58 -1.41 49.12
N PRO A 115 20.41 -1.18 49.74
CA PRO A 115 19.47 -2.17 50.27
C PRO A 115 18.08 -2.05 49.59
N LYS A 116 17.32 -3.14 49.46
CA LYS A 116 15.93 -3.08 48.95
C LYS A 116 14.98 -2.53 50.01
N GLN A 117 14.16 -1.55 49.63
CA GLN A 117 13.05 -1.07 50.46
C GLN A 117 11.96 -2.16 50.60
N ILE A 118 11.32 -2.20 51.77
CA ILE A 118 10.28 -3.20 52.10
C ILE A 118 8.96 -2.76 51.44
N PRO A 119 8.33 -3.59 50.58
CA PRO A 119 7.02 -3.27 50.03
C PRO A 119 5.92 -3.47 51.09
N ILE A 120 5.08 -2.46 51.25
CA ILE A 120 3.93 -2.45 52.19
C ILE A 120 2.98 -3.62 51.87
N PRO A 121 2.54 -4.42 52.87
CA PRO A 121 1.65 -5.54 52.63
C PRO A 121 0.25 -5.08 52.24
N ARG A 122 -0.24 -5.51 51.07
CA ARG A 122 -1.63 -5.30 50.66
C ARG A 122 -2.57 -6.18 51.51
N PRO A 123 -3.80 -5.73 51.83
CA PRO A 123 -4.77 -6.53 52.59
C PRO A 123 -5.13 -7.81 51.83
N ARG A 124 -5.16 -8.94 52.53
CA ARG A 124 -5.49 -10.25 51.93
C ARG A 124 -7.01 -10.41 51.84
N ALA A 125 -7.50 -10.80 50.66
CA ALA A 125 -8.90 -11.15 50.44
C ALA A 125 -9.31 -12.39 51.27
N PRO A 126 -10.61 -12.56 51.61
CA PRO A 126 -11.10 -13.75 52.31
C PRO A 126 -10.73 -15.03 51.55
N GLN A 127 -10.37 -16.06 52.31
CA GLN A 127 -9.83 -17.31 51.79
C GLN A 127 -10.59 -18.49 52.41
N ASP A 128 -11.36 -19.21 51.59
CA ASP A 128 -12.16 -20.36 52.03
C ASP A 128 -11.27 -21.42 52.70
N PRO A 129 -11.48 -21.75 53.99
CA PRO A 129 -10.63 -22.71 54.70
C PRO A 129 -10.81 -24.14 54.17
N LEU A 130 -11.96 -24.44 53.57
CA LEU A 130 -12.28 -25.75 52.99
C LEU A 130 -11.54 -26.02 51.67
N ALA A 131 -11.10 -24.98 50.93
CA ALA A 131 -10.45 -25.15 49.62
C ALA A 131 -9.15 -25.98 49.66
N ILE A 132 -8.50 -26.11 50.83
CA ILE A 132 -7.33 -26.97 51.05
C ILE A 132 -7.70 -28.46 51.04
N ARG A 133 -8.96 -28.77 51.35
CA ARG A 133 -9.50 -30.13 51.53
C ARG A 133 -10.46 -30.57 50.42
N THR A 134 -10.94 -29.63 49.60
CA THR A 134 -11.80 -29.91 48.45
C THR A 134 -10.99 -30.23 47.20
N ILE A 135 -11.36 -31.31 46.53
CA ILE A 135 -10.87 -31.69 45.20
C ILE A 135 -11.96 -31.38 44.16
N ILE A 136 -11.55 -30.96 42.98
CA ILE A 136 -12.38 -30.76 41.80
C ILE A 136 -12.10 -31.89 40.82
N VAL A 137 -13.15 -32.55 40.34
CA VAL A 137 -13.11 -33.65 39.36
C VAL A 137 -13.81 -33.20 38.09
N THR A 138 -13.10 -33.21 36.97
CA THR A 138 -13.56 -32.83 35.63
C THR A 138 -13.30 -33.97 34.64
N GLY A 139 -13.88 -33.92 33.44
CA GLY A 139 -13.80 -35.01 32.47
C GLY A 139 -14.70 -36.21 32.82
N LEU A 140 -15.80 -35.96 33.53
CA LEU A 140 -16.82 -36.97 33.78
C LEU A 140 -17.59 -37.26 32.48
N PRO A 141 -17.91 -38.53 32.16
CA PRO A 141 -18.70 -38.85 30.98
C PRO A 141 -20.15 -38.41 31.18
N SER A 142 -20.81 -38.00 30.09
CA SER A 142 -22.19 -37.50 30.06
C SER A 142 -23.26 -38.49 30.54
N SER A 143 -22.89 -39.75 30.82
CA SER A 143 -23.76 -40.82 31.38
C SER A 143 -23.68 -40.93 32.92
N VAL A 144 -23.37 -39.83 33.61
CA VAL A 144 -23.18 -39.79 35.07
C VAL A 144 -24.00 -38.66 35.69
N ASP A 145 -25.31 -38.84 35.74
CA ASP A 145 -26.24 -37.82 36.23
C ASP A 145 -26.32 -37.77 37.76
N SER A 146 -26.06 -38.88 38.46
CA SER A 146 -26.38 -39.02 39.88
C SER A 146 -25.16 -38.91 40.82
N LYS A 147 -25.23 -37.96 41.77
CA LYS A 147 -24.33 -37.79 42.93
C LYS A 147 -24.02 -39.11 43.67
N ALA A 148 -24.99 -40.03 43.76
CA ALA A 148 -24.82 -41.34 44.40
C ALA A 148 -23.77 -42.26 43.71
N LEU A 149 -23.63 -42.19 42.38
CA LEU A 149 -22.65 -43.01 41.64
C LEU A 149 -21.22 -42.52 41.86
N LEU A 150 -21.03 -41.20 41.85
CA LEU A 150 -19.77 -40.56 42.20
C LEU A 150 -19.39 -40.89 43.66
N TRP A 151 -20.33 -40.73 44.59
CA TRP A 151 -20.11 -41.07 46.00
C TRP A 151 -19.69 -42.53 46.21
N LYS A 152 -20.31 -43.49 45.50
CA LYS A 152 -19.95 -44.93 45.55
C LYS A 152 -18.50 -45.22 45.11
N LYS A 153 -17.89 -44.35 44.29
CA LYS A 153 -16.48 -44.40 43.87
C LYS A 153 -15.56 -43.68 44.88
N PHE A 154 -15.90 -42.46 45.31
CA PHE A 154 -15.04 -41.66 46.19
C PHE A 154 -15.03 -42.11 47.66
N ARG A 155 -16.12 -42.65 48.20
CA ARG A 155 -16.19 -43.18 49.59
C ARG A 155 -15.21 -44.31 49.91
N LYS A 156 -14.54 -44.88 48.90
CA LYS A 156 -13.52 -45.94 49.03
C LYS A 156 -12.14 -45.40 49.39
N TYR A 157 -11.94 -44.09 49.28
CA TYR A 157 -10.69 -43.41 49.61
C TYR A 157 -10.79 -42.89 51.05
N LYS A 158 -9.70 -43.02 51.82
CA LYS A 158 -9.69 -42.68 53.25
C LYS A 158 -10.05 -41.20 53.43
N GLY A 159 -10.97 -40.92 54.35
CA GLY A 159 -11.33 -39.54 54.70
C GLY A 159 -12.20 -38.79 53.68
N ALA A 160 -12.83 -39.43 52.69
CA ALA A 160 -13.85 -38.78 51.87
C ALA A 160 -15.12 -38.49 52.70
N GLU A 161 -15.59 -37.24 52.71
CA GLU A 161 -16.66 -36.77 53.61
C GLU A 161 -17.96 -36.45 52.85
N SER A 162 -17.88 -35.74 51.72
CA SER A 162 -19.04 -35.44 50.89
C SER A 162 -18.66 -35.24 49.41
N VAL A 163 -19.67 -35.38 48.54
CA VAL A 163 -19.58 -35.04 47.10
C VAL A 163 -20.71 -34.09 46.74
N GLU A 164 -20.38 -33.06 45.98
CA GLU A 164 -21.27 -32.03 45.47
C GLU A 164 -21.25 -32.09 43.93
N TRP A 165 -22.43 -32.19 43.34
CA TRP A 165 -22.65 -32.39 41.91
C TRP A 165 -24.10 -32.00 41.55
N PRO A 166 -24.33 -31.27 40.44
CA PRO A 166 -23.35 -30.56 39.60
C PRO A 166 -22.95 -29.21 40.23
N VAL A 167 -21.77 -28.66 39.88
CA VAL A 167 -21.37 -27.30 40.29
C VAL A 167 -21.14 -26.38 39.08
N ASP A 168 -20.11 -26.64 38.26
CA ASP A 168 -19.79 -25.87 37.04
C ASP A 168 -19.48 -26.82 35.88
N GLU A 169 -20.02 -26.62 34.68
CA GLU A 169 -19.65 -27.32 33.42
C GLU A 169 -19.33 -28.84 33.49
N GLY A 170 -20.05 -29.61 34.31
CA GLY A 170 -19.78 -31.04 34.48
C GLY A 170 -18.58 -31.36 35.39
N ALA A 171 -18.26 -30.47 36.33
CA ALA A 171 -17.32 -30.66 37.44
C ALA A 171 -18.03 -31.09 38.74
N ALA A 172 -17.39 -32.00 39.49
CA ALA A 172 -17.81 -32.43 40.82
C ALA A 172 -16.82 -31.97 41.89
N HIS A 173 -17.32 -31.47 43.02
CA HIS A 173 -16.49 -31.13 44.19
C HIS A 173 -16.56 -32.26 45.22
N VAL A 174 -15.40 -32.67 45.74
CA VAL A 174 -15.27 -33.75 46.73
C VAL A 174 -14.55 -33.21 47.95
N LEU A 175 -15.21 -33.21 49.11
CA LEU A 175 -14.62 -32.79 50.37
C LEU A 175 -13.96 -33.96 51.08
N PHE A 176 -12.74 -33.74 51.57
CA PHE A 176 -12.02 -34.69 52.42
C PHE A 176 -11.83 -34.15 53.84
N SER A 177 -11.80 -35.04 54.82
CA SER A 177 -11.58 -34.72 56.23
C SER A 177 -10.21 -34.07 56.47
N THR A 178 -9.16 -34.52 55.76
CA THR A 178 -7.79 -33.99 55.89
C THR A 178 -7.20 -33.58 54.53
N PRO A 179 -6.33 -32.55 54.48
CA PRO A 179 -5.69 -32.12 53.23
C PRO A 179 -4.70 -33.17 52.70
N ALA A 180 -4.08 -33.96 53.58
CA ALA A 180 -3.20 -35.06 53.16
C ALA A 180 -3.98 -36.16 52.43
N ALA A 181 -5.17 -36.53 52.92
CA ALA A 181 -6.06 -37.45 52.23
C ALA A 181 -6.55 -36.88 50.88
N ALA A 182 -6.77 -35.57 50.80
CA ALA A 182 -7.11 -34.91 49.55
C ALA A 182 -5.97 -35.01 48.52
N HIS A 183 -4.72 -34.77 48.92
CA HIS A 183 -3.55 -34.98 48.06
C HIS A 183 -3.40 -36.45 47.61
N GLU A 184 -3.44 -37.41 48.54
CA GLU A 184 -3.36 -38.85 48.23
C GLU A 184 -4.47 -39.31 47.28
N ALA A 185 -5.65 -38.69 47.37
CA ALA A 185 -6.76 -38.94 46.46
C ALA A 185 -6.51 -38.34 45.06
N VAL A 186 -5.93 -37.14 44.93
CA VAL A 186 -5.51 -36.59 43.62
C VAL A 186 -4.57 -37.59 42.92
N ASP A 187 -3.48 -37.98 43.59
CA ASP A 187 -2.44 -38.84 42.99
C ASP A 187 -2.98 -40.21 42.50
N LYS A 188 -4.09 -40.69 43.08
CA LYS A 188 -4.72 -41.99 42.75
C LYS A 188 -5.93 -41.90 41.82
N LEU A 189 -6.51 -40.72 41.63
CA LEU A 189 -7.72 -40.50 40.83
C LEU A 189 -7.46 -39.67 39.57
N HIS A 190 -6.40 -38.87 39.54
CA HIS A 190 -5.94 -38.18 38.35
C HIS A 190 -5.54 -39.19 37.26
N ALA A 191 -5.97 -38.96 36.02
CA ALA A 191 -5.83 -39.87 34.88
C ALA A 191 -6.39 -41.31 35.12
N HIS A 192 -7.31 -41.48 36.08
CA HIS A 192 -8.00 -42.75 36.30
C HIS A 192 -9.19 -42.89 35.31
N VAL A 193 -9.23 -44.00 34.57
CA VAL A 193 -10.35 -44.33 33.66
C VAL A 193 -11.63 -44.66 34.45
N TYR A 194 -12.72 -43.93 34.22
CA TYR A 194 -14.03 -44.16 34.82
C TYR A 194 -15.13 -44.10 33.76
N LYS A 195 -15.85 -45.22 33.57
CA LYS A 195 -16.89 -45.39 32.54
C LYS A 195 -16.45 -44.90 31.14
N GLY A 196 -15.26 -45.30 30.68
CA GLY A 196 -14.72 -44.91 29.38
C GLY A 196 -13.98 -43.56 29.33
N SER A 197 -14.28 -42.61 30.23
CA SER A 197 -13.59 -41.30 30.26
C SER A 197 -12.39 -41.28 31.22
N LEU A 198 -11.44 -40.39 30.98
CA LEU A 198 -10.30 -40.11 31.85
C LEU A 198 -10.62 -38.96 32.81
N LEU A 199 -10.50 -39.21 34.12
CA LEU A 199 -10.77 -38.19 35.13
C LEU A 199 -9.59 -37.21 35.29
N SER A 200 -9.87 -35.93 35.12
CA SER A 200 -8.97 -34.82 35.45
C SER A 200 -9.29 -34.34 36.87
N VAL A 201 -8.33 -34.50 37.78
CA VAL A 201 -8.54 -34.32 39.23
C VAL A 201 -7.51 -33.33 39.78
N ALA A 202 -7.96 -32.27 40.45
CA ALA A 202 -7.09 -31.22 40.99
C ALA A 202 -7.64 -30.62 42.29
N LEU A 203 -6.75 -30.14 43.18
CA LEU A 203 -7.18 -29.46 44.42
C LEU A 203 -7.79 -28.10 44.15
N LYS A 204 -8.92 -27.78 44.79
CA LYS A 204 -9.61 -26.49 44.67
C LYS A 204 -8.66 -25.33 44.98
N LYS A 205 -7.90 -25.38 46.08
CA LYS A 205 -6.88 -24.36 46.41
C LYS A 205 -5.80 -24.19 45.33
N ARG A 206 -5.37 -25.26 44.64
CA ARG A 206 -4.41 -25.13 43.52
C ARG A 206 -5.08 -24.41 42.35
N LEU A 207 -6.30 -24.81 41.99
CA LEU A 207 -7.06 -24.17 40.91
C LEU A 207 -7.36 -22.69 41.20
N ASP A 208 -7.88 -22.39 42.39
CA ASP A 208 -8.17 -21.02 42.86
C ASP A 208 -6.91 -20.14 42.90
N SER A 209 -5.74 -20.71 43.23
CA SER A 209 -4.47 -19.97 43.22
C SER A 209 -3.99 -19.65 41.81
N LEU A 210 -4.15 -20.58 40.87
CA LEU A 210 -3.82 -20.39 39.45
C LEU A 210 -4.80 -19.40 38.78
N ALA A 211 -6.09 -19.51 39.09
CA ALA A 211 -7.13 -18.59 38.61
C ALA A 211 -7.05 -17.19 39.25
N LYS A 212 -6.43 -17.04 40.43
CA LYS A 212 -6.10 -15.73 41.01
C LYS A 212 -4.85 -15.11 40.38
N ALA A 213 -3.90 -15.92 39.93
CA ALA A 213 -2.72 -15.45 39.20
C ALA A 213 -3.07 -14.89 37.79
N SER A 214 -4.14 -15.37 37.14
CA SER A 214 -4.63 -14.82 35.87
C SER A 214 -5.58 -13.62 36.01
N LYS A 215 -6.20 -13.39 37.18
CA LYS A 215 -7.21 -12.33 37.42
C LYS A 215 -6.64 -10.92 37.65
N ALA A 216 -5.39 -10.66 37.26
CA ALA A 216 -4.77 -9.33 37.42
C ALA A 216 -5.36 -8.28 36.47
N ASP A 217 -5.85 -8.68 35.29
CA ASP A 217 -6.44 -7.78 34.29
C ASP A 217 -7.69 -8.40 33.61
N THR A 218 -8.80 -7.64 33.60
CA THR A 218 -10.06 -7.86 32.86
C THR A 218 -10.94 -9.08 33.22
N LYS A 219 -12.24 -8.99 32.88
CA LYS A 219 -13.32 -9.86 33.38
C LYS A 219 -13.54 -11.17 32.62
N THR A 220 -12.73 -11.48 31.61
CA THR A 220 -12.77 -12.72 30.82
C THR A 220 -11.37 -13.33 30.73
N ALA A 221 -10.75 -13.55 31.88
CA ALA A 221 -9.35 -13.93 32.00
C ALA A 221 -9.07 -15.38 31.60
N ALA A 222 -8.81 -15.60 30.32
CA ALA A 222 -8.03 -16.76 29.86
C ALA A 222 -6.65 -16.76 30.54
N PRO A 223 -6.00 -17.93 30.73
CA PRO A 223 -4.66 -17.99 31.31
C PRO A 223 -3.63 -17.26 30.44
N ASN A 224 -2.41 -17.03 30.96
CA ASN A 224 -1.38 -16.37 30.17
C ASN A 224 -1.01 -17.22 28.94
N HIS A 225 -0.83 -16.58 27.78
CA HIS A 225 -0.43 -17.23 26.53
C HIS A 225 0.91 -17.99 26.66
N SER A 226 1.75 -17.61 27.63
CA SER A 226 2.98 -18.32 27.99
C SER A 226 2.80 -19.77 28.47
N SER A 227 1.56 -20.22 28.72
CA SER A 227 1.22 -21.59 29.13
C SER A 227 0.58 -22.43 28.01
N ARG A 228 0.56 -21.91 26.78
CA ARG A 228 -0.01 -22.58 25.60
C ARG A 228 1.10 -23.30 24.82
N LEU A 229 0.84 -24.56 24.48
CA LEU A 229 1.70 -25.43 23.69
C LEU A 229 1.09 -25.64 22.30
N ILE A 230 1.96 -25.82 21.31
CA ILE A 230 1.60 -26.33 19.98
C ILE A 230 2.16 -27.74 19.82
N ILE A 231 1.35 -28.63 19.26
CA ILE A 231 1.69 -30.02 18.99
C ILE A 231 1.69 -30.18 17.48
N ARG A 232 2.85 -30.45 16.88
CA ARG A 232 3.04 -30.60 15.44
C ARG A 232 3.15 -32.09 15.06
N ASN A 233 2.84 -32.41 13.80
CA ASN A 233 2.84 -33.77 13.25
C ASN A 233 1.86 -34.77 13.91
N THR A 234 0.68 -34.29 14.35
CA THR A 234 -0.37 -35.18 14.86
C THR A 234 -1.07 -35.94 13.71
N PRO A 235 -1.44 -37.21 13.87
CA PRO A 235 -2.28 -37.93 12.90
C PRO A 235 -3.58 -37.18 12.57
N PHE A 236 -4.02 -37.23 11.31
CA PHE A 236 -5.17 -36.44 10.84
C PHE A 236 -6.52 -36.83 11.48
N ASN A 237 -6.59 -38.03 12.03
CA ASN A 237 -7.73 -38.63 12.71
C ASN A 237 -7.63 -38.57 14.25
N ILE A 238 -6.73 -37.76 14.82
CA ILE A 238 -6.59 -37.63 16.28
C ILE A 238 -7.80 -36.94 16.93
N THR A 239 -8.21 -37.45 18.10
CA THR A 239 -9.30 -36.87 18.89
C THR A 239 -8.79 -35.93 19.99
N GLU A 240 -9.67 -35.08 20.52
CA GLU A 240 -9.35 -34.28 21.71
C GLU A 240 -9.07 -35.19 22.93
N GLN A 241 -9.71 -36.36 23.02
CA GLN A 241 -9.53 -37.31 24.11
C GLN A 241 -8.14 -37.95 24.09
N ASP A 242 -7.57 -38.23 22.91
CA ASP A 242 -6.19 -38.69 22.75
C ASP A 242 -5.19 -37.66 23.29
N LEU A 243 -5.37 -36.39 22.94
CA LEU A 243 -4.52 -35.30 23.43
C LEU A 243 -4.70 -35.05 24.93
N ARG A 244 -5.94 -35.12 25.45
CA ARG A 244 -6.17 -35.08 26.90
C ARG A 244 -5.46 -36.24 27.61
N ALA A 245 -5.51 -37.47 27.08
CA ALA A 245 -4.85 -38.62 27.68
C ALA A 245 -3.33 -38.45 27.80
N LEU A 246 -2.72 -37.82 26.78
CA LEU A 246 -1.28 -37.60 26.71
C LEU A 246 -0.79 -36.46 27.62
N PHE A 247 -1.52 -35.35 27.70
CA PHE A 247 -1.08 -34.14 28.42
C PHE A 247 -1.55 -34.09 29.88
N LEU A 248 -2.64 -34.78 30.22
CA LEU A 248 -3.21 -34.76 31.57
C LEU A 248 -2.21 -35.16 32.67
N PRO A 249 -1.37 -36.22 32.53
CA PRO A 249 -0.39 -36.60 33.57
C PRO A 249 0.61 -35.50 33.98
N HIS A 250 0.77 -34.47 33.16
CA HIS A 250 1.70 -33.36 33.39
C HIS A 250 1.05 -32.16 34.09
N GLY A 251 -0.28 -32.05 34.08
CA GLY A 251 -1.02 -31.05 34.85
C GLY A 251 -2.44 -30.77 34.34
N PRO A 252 -3.17 -29.88 35.02
CA PRO A 252 -4.53 -29.52 34.63
C PRO A 252 -4.53 -28.69 33.33
N ILE A 253 -5.31 -29.17 32.37
CA ILE A 253 -5.53 -28.57 31.05
C ILE A 253 -6.68 -27.57 31.13
N HIS A 254 -6.53 -26.41 30.49
CA HIS A 254 -7.56 -25.36 30.41
C HIS A 254 -8.45 -25.57 29.17
N SER A 255 -7.83 -25.74 28.00
CA SER A 255 -8.54 -26.05 26.76
C SER A 255 -7.63 -26.74 25.75
N ILE A 256 -8.22 -27.51 24.85
CA ILE A 256 -7.54 -28.08 23.67
C ILE A 256 -8.29 -27.60 22.44
N HIS A 257 -7.55 -27.20 21.40
CA HIS A 257 -8.12 -26.76 20.14
C HIS A 257 -7.39 -27.45 18.98
N ILE A 258 -8.14 -28.19 18.16
CA ILE A 258 -7.64 -28.87 16.97
C ILE A 258 -8.21 -28.16 15.74
N PRO A 259 -7.42 -27.32 15.04
CA PRO A 259 -7.88 -26.67 13.81
C PRO A 259 -8.24 -27.70 12.73
N LYS A 260 -9.48 -27.61 12.23
CA LYS A 260 -9.98 -28.35 11.07
C LYS A 260 -10.02 -27.44 9.86
N ASN A 261 -9.81 -28.00 8.67
CA ASN A 261 -10.00 -27.27 7.43
C ASN A 261 -11.50 -27.06 7.17
N LYS A 262 -11.90 -25.86 6.72
CA LYS A 262 -13.32 -25.51 6.55
C LYS A 262 -13.98 -26.35 5.45
N ASP A 263 -13.28 -26.59 4.35
CA ASP A 263 -13.86 -27.13 3.12
C ASP A 263 -13.91 -28.67 3.09
N SER A 264 -13.06 -29.32 3.89
CA SER A 264 -12.89 -30.79 3.92
C SER A 264 -13.09 -31.42 5.29
N GLY A 265 -13.33 -30.63 6.34
CA GLY A 265 -13.51 -31.09 7.73
C GLY A 265 -12.28 -31.78 8.37
N ARG A 266 -11.24 -32.09 7.59
CA ARG A 266 -10.02 -32.80 8.01
C ARG A 266 -9.18 -31.92 8.93
N SER A 267 -8.58 -32.51 9.97
CA SER A 267 -7.68 -31.75 10.86
C SER A 267 -6.42 -31.30 10.12
N ARG A 268 -5.80 -30.19 10.54
CA ARG A 268 -4.61 -29.63 9.88
C ARG A 268 -3.29 -30.30 10.27
N GLY A 269 -3.31 -31.43 10.99
CA GLY A 269 -2.10 -32.15 11.42
C GLY A 269 -1.33 -31.50 12.58
N PHE A 270 -1.95 -30.54 13.27
CA PHE A 270 -1.43 -29.94 14.50
C PHE A 270 -2.58 -29.57 15.46
N ALA A 271 -2.25 -29.38 16.73
CA ALA A 271 -3.20 -28.99 17.77
C ALA A 271 -2.57 -27.99 18.76
N PHE A 272 -3.42 -27.23 19.45
CA PHE A 272 -3.00 -26.39 20.58
C PHE A 272 -3.54 -26.95 21.89
N VAL A 273 -2.68 -27.03 22.91
CA VAL A 273 -3.05 -27.40 24.28
C VAL A 273 -2.69 -26.26 25.21
N TRP A 274 -3.67 -25.74 25.95
CA TRP A 274 -3.45 -24.69 26.94
C TRP A 274 -3.42 -25.31 28.33
N MET A 275 -2.26 -25.25 29.00
CA MET A 275 -2.14 -25.65 30.41
C MET A 275 -2.48 -24.46 31.32
N LEU A 276 -2.98 -24.73 32.53
CA LEU A 276 -3.25 -23.64 33.49
C LEU A 276 -1.96 -23.01 34.05
N SER A 277 -0.85 -23.74 34.06
CA SER A 277 0.43 -23.30 34.62
C SER A 277 1.55 -23.47 33.61
N LYS A 278 2.44 -22.47 33.51
CA LYS A 278 3.65 -22.55 32.67
C LYS A 278 4.57 -23.69 33.11
N GLN A 279 4.68 -23.93 34.43
CA GLN A 279 5.49 -25.03 34.98
C GLN A 279 4.95 -26.42 34.63
N ASP A 280 3.64 -26.54 34.44
CA ASP A 280 3.01 -27.80 34.03
C ASP A 280 3.13 -27.97 32.49
N ALA A 281 3.18 -26.86 31.72
CA ALA A 281 3.49 -26.86 30.29
C ALA A 281 4.97 -27.19 30.00
N GLU A 282 5.93 -26.68 30.79
CA GLU A 282 7.36 -27.01 30.72
C GLU A 282 7.56 -28.54 30.84
N LYS A 283 6.99 -29.16 31.88
CA LYS A 283 7.05 -30.62 32.09
C LYS A 283 6.35 -31.42 30.99
N ALA A 284 5.24 -30.90 30.46
CA ALA A 284 4.53 -31.55 29.37
C ALA A 284 5.35 -31.53 28.07
N MET A 285 6.07 -30.43 27.79
CA MET A 285 6.99 -30.32 26.67
C MET A 285 8.14 -31.32 26.79
N GLU A 286 8.87 -31.30 27.91
CA GLU A 286 10.01 -32.20 28.17
C GLU A 286 9.63 -33.69 28.06
N SER A 287 8.42 -34.05 28.50
CA SER A 287 7.94 -35.43 28.49
C SER A 287 7.31 -35.86 27.16
N CYS A 288 6.59 -34.98 26.46
CA CYS A 288 5.77 -35.38 25.30
C CYS A 288 6.41 -35.07 23.95
N ASN A 289 7.43 -34.22 23.89
CA ASN A 289 8.18 -34.00 22.66
C ASN A 289 8.89 -35.30 22.23
N GLY A 290 8.79 -35.66 20.94
CA GLY A 290 9.39 -36.89 20.42
C GLY A 290 8.63 -38.20 20.74
N LYS A 291 7.45 -38.14 21.38
CA LYS A 291 6.62 -39.35 21.57
C LYS A 291 5.94 -39.77 20.27
N VAL A 292 5.87 -41.08 20.05
CA VAL A 292 5.14 -41.69 18.94
C VAL A 292 3.67 -41.87 19.33
N ILE A 293 2.75 -41.44 18.47
CA ILE A 293 1.31 -41.53 18.71
C ILE A 293 0.54 -42.12 17.52
N ARG A 294 -0.57 -42.79 17.86
CA ARG A 294 -1.57 -43.38 16.96
C ARG A 294 -2.92 -42.75 17.30
N ALA A 295 -3.77 -42.50 16.32
CA ALA A 295 -5.15 -42.07 16.60
C ALA A 295 -5.94 -43.20 17.28
N GLY A 296 -6.84 -42.85 18.20
CA GLY A 296 -7.54 -43.84 19.04
C GLY A 296 -6.71 -44.39 20.21
N MET A 297 -5.57 -43.77 20.53
CA MET A 297 -4.73 -44.14 21.67
C MET A 297 -5.49 -44.09 23.00
N ALA A 298 -6.40 -43.13 23.20
CA ALA A 298 -7.21 -43.04 24.42
C ALA A 298 -8.11 -44.28 24.57
N GLU A 299 -8.75 -44.72 23.50
CA GLU A 299 -9.59 -45.93 23.49
C GLU A 299 -8.74 -47.19 23.69
N GLY A 300 -7.59 -47.29 23.02
CA GLY A 300 -6.61 -48.36 23.22
C GLY A 300 -6.15 -48.47 24.68
N MET A 301 -5.70 -47.38 25.30
CA MET A 301 -5.32 -47.36 26.71
C MET A 301 -6.47 -47.75 27.65
N VAL A 302 -7.71 -47.35 27.32
CA VAL A 302 -8.91 -47.71 28.08
C VAL A 302 -9.19 -49.21 27.95
N LEU A 303 -9.08 -49.78 26.76
CA LEU A 303 -9.27 -51.20 26.48
C LEU A 303 -8.18 -52.06 27.12
N ASP A 304 -6.90 -51.69 27.00
CA ASP A 304 -5.78 -52.46 27.56
C ASP A 304 -5.77 -52.44 29.09
N LYS A 305 -6.10 -51.29 29.70
CA LYS A 305 -6.24 -51.17 31.16
C LYS A 305 -7.48 -51.93 31.68
N GLN A 306 -8.48 -52.17 30.83
CA GLN A 306 -9.60 -53.09 31.10
C GLN A 306 -9.19 -54.56 30.90
N LYS A 307 -8.51 -54.93 29.80
CA LYS A 307 -7.97 -56.27 29.52
C LYS A 307 -7.05 -56.73 30.65
N LYS A 308 -6.02 -55.94 31.02
CA LYS A 308 -5.10 -56.21 32.14
C LYS A 308 -5.81 -56.36 33.49
N LYS A 309 -6.97 -55.71 33.67
CA LYS A 309 -7.82 -55.85 34.86
C LYS A 309 -8.75 -57.07 34.79
N LYS A 310 -9.17 -57.53 33.60
CA LYS A 310 -9.85 -58.81 33.35
C LYS A 310 -8.87 -59.97 33.61
N GLN A 311 -7.66 -59.89 33.05
CA GLN A 311 -6.55 -60.82 33.26
C GLN A 311 -6.20 -60.96 34.74
N ARG A 312 -5.93 -59.86 35.47
CA ARG A 312 -5.66 -59.91 36.92
C ARG A 312 -6.84 -60.38 37.79
N ARG A 313 -8.07 -60.40 37.25
CA ARG A 313 -9.23 -61.03 37.91
C ARG A 313 -9.33 -62.53 37.57
N LEU A 314 -8.88 -62.94 36.39
CA LEU A 314 -8.75 -64.35 35.98
C LEU A 314 -7.59 -65.04 36.70
N GLU A 315 -6.40 -64.44 36.75
CA GLU A 315 -5.27 -64.92 37.55
C GLU A 315 -5.65 -65.08 39.03
N LYS A 316 -6.32 -64.07 39.60
CA LYS A 316 -6.82 -64.13 40.99
C LYS A 316 -7.92 -65.19 41.18
N LYS A 317 -8.71 -65.51 40.15
CA LYS A 317 -9.67 -66.63 40.20
C LYS A 317 -8.96 -67.98 40.10
N MET A 318 -7.96 -68.13 39.21
CA MET A 318 -7.16 -69.35 39.09
C MET A 318 -6.37 -69.63 40.38
N GLN A 319 -5.86 -68.60 41.04
CA GLN A 319 -5.23 -68.70 42.37
C GLN A 319 -6.22 -68.91 43.54
N GLN A 320 -7.53 -69.02 43.25
CA GLN A 320 -8.57 -69.31 44.25
C GLN A 320 -9.34 -70.63 43.99
N GLY A 321 -8.94 -71.42 42.99
CA GLY A 321 -9.27 -72.85 42.94
C GLY A 321 -10.72 -73.22 42.63
N GLU A 322 -11.26 -72.75 41.50
CA GLU A 322 -12.48 -73.30 40.86
C GLU A 322 -12.18 -73.51 39.35
N GLY A 323 -12.63 -74.62 38.74
CA GLY A 323 -12.21 -75.01 37.38
C GLY A 323 -13.34 -75.47 36.45
N ALA A 324 -13.04 -75.45 35.13
CA ALA A 324 -13.82 -75.96 33.98
C ALA A 324 -15.21 -75.29 33.73
N ASN A 325 -15.74 -75.09 32.52
CA ASN A 325 -15.28 -75.16 31.11
C ASN A 325 -15.44 -73.72 30.52
N GLY A 326 -14.92 -73.29 29.37
CA GLY A 326 -14.64 -73.96 28.11
C GLY A 326 -15.69 -73.50 27.08
N ASP A 327 -15.30 -72.59 26.18
CA ASP A 327 -15.83 -72.41 24.82
C ASP A 327 -14.86 -71.54 24.02
N ASP A 328 -14.77 -71.80 22.73
CA ASP A 328 -13.75 -71.36 21.78
C ASP A 328 -14.38 -70.43 20.74
N ASP A 329 -14.14 -69.12 20.86
CA ASP A 329 -14.54 -68.10 19.88
C ASP A 329 -13.28 -67.44 19.33
N ASN A 330 -12.77 -68.00 18.24
CA ASN A 330 -11.65 -67.46 17.46
C ASN A 330 -12.11 -66.35 16.50
N ASP A 331 -12.48 -65.19 17.05
CA ASP A 331 -12.68 -63.97 16.26
C ASP A 331 -11.31 -63.33 15.94
N GLU A 332 -10.77 -63.66 14.77
CA GLU A 332 -9.70 -62.86 14.15
C GLU A 332 -10.25 -61.46 13.78
N PRO A 333 -9.68 -60.36 14.30
CA PRO A 333 -10.04 -59.03 13.83
C PRO A 333 -9.47 -58.80 12.44
N GLN A 334 -10.31 -58.96 11.42
CA GLN A 334 -10.02 -58.66 10.02
C GLN A 334 -9.46 -57.24 9.86
N ASP A 335 -8.35 -57.14 9.12
CA ASP A 335 -7.81 -55.97 8.43
C ASP A 335 -8.07 -54.58 9.06
N ALA A 336 -7.32 -54.29 10.13
CA ALA A 336 -7.13 -52.91 10.57
C ALA A 336 -6.26 -52.13 9.57
N GLU A 337 -6.91 -51.33 8.71
CA GLU A 337 -6.28 -50.41 7.76
C GLU A 337 -5.06 -49.67 8.35
N LYS A 338 -4.02 -49.46 7.53
CA LYS A 338 -2.74 -48.80 7.88
C LYS A 338 -2.93 -47.54 8.74
N SER A 339 -2.85 -47.70 10.05
CA SER A 339 -2.87 -46.57 10.98
C SER A 339 -1.59 -45.75 10.80
N SER A 340 -1.70 -44.47 10.46
CA SER A 340 -0.52 -43.60 10.36
C SER A 340 0.00 -43.27 11.76
N GLU A 341 0.89 -44.11 12.27
CA GLU A 341 1.71 -43.83 13.45
C GLU A 341 2.66 -42.66 13.15
N ARG A 342 2.74 -41.69 14.06
CA ARG A 342 3.53 -40.46 13.86
C ARG A 342 4.18 -39.98 15.16
N THR A 343 5.44 -39.55 15.06
CA THR A 343 6.15 -38.88 16.15
C THR A 343 5.73 -37.41 16.24
N ILE A 344 5.20 -36.98 17.38
CA ILE A 344 4.84 -35.57 17.61
C ILE A 344 6.04 -34.73 18.04
N ALA A 345 6.03 -33.47 17.61
CA ALA A 345 6.83 -32.42 18.20
C ALA A 345 5.95 -31.54 19.10
N VAL A 346 6.45 -31.14 20.27
CA VAL A 346 5.74 -30.30 21.24
C VAL A 346 6.57 -29.07 21.55
N ASP A 347 6.04 -27.89 21.23
CA ASP A 347 6.74 -26.61 21.34
C ASP A 347 5.89 -25.54 22.03
N TRP A 348 6.49 -24.39 22.34
CA TRP A 348 5.75 -23.23 22.81
C TRP A 348 4.87 -22.68 21.69
N ALA A 349 3.59 -22.42 21.98
CA ALA A 349 2.73 -21.70 21.05
C ALA A 349 3.07 -20.21 21.09
N LEU A 350 4.08 -19.81 20.33
CA LEU A 350 4.42 -18.41 20.09
C LEU A 350 3.21 -17.67 19.50
N SER A 351 3.01 -16.42 19.91
CA SER A 351 2.10 -15.50 19.20
C SER A 351 2.66 -15.23 17.80
N LYS A 352 1.80 -14.94 16.82
CA LYS A 352 2.20 -14.70 15.41
C LYS A 352 3.43 -13.79 15.32
N ASP A 353 3.36 -12.63 15.99
CA ASP A 353 4.41 -11.61 16.05
C ASP A 353 5.73 -12.14 16.67
N LYS A 354 5.65 -13.02 17.69
CA LYS A 354 6.85 -13.60 18.32
C LYS A 354 7.44 -14.76 17.54
N TRP A 355 6.60 -15.51 16.83
CA TRP A 355 7.07 -16.55 15.92
C TRP A 355 7.85 -15.93 14.76
N GLU A 356 7.42 -14.77 14.27
CA GLU A 356 8.16 -13.96 13.29
C GLU A 356 9.50 -13.43 13.87
N GLU A 357 9.51 -12.92 15.11
CA GLU A 357 10.75 -12.49 15.81
C GLU A 357 11.71 -13.66 16.12
N GLU A 358 11.23 -14.82 16.53
CA GLU A 358 12.09 -15.96 16.91
C GLU A 358 12.60 -16.72 15.68
N LYS A 359 11.83 -16.76 14.58
CA LYS A 359 12.31 -17.21 13.27
C LYS A 359 13.47 -16.34 12.76
N THR A 360 13.34 -15.01 12.84
CA THR A 360 14.42 -14.10 12.44
C THR A 360 15.65 -14.20 13.34
N ARG A 361 15.53 -14.75 14.56
CA ARG A 361 16.63 -14.92 15.51
C ARG A 361 17.34 -16.27 15.37
N MET A 362 16.62 -17.36 15.06
CA MET A 362 17.27 -18.63 14.71
C MET A 362 18.03 -18.52 13.38
N GLU A 363 17.54 -17.71 12.44
CA GLU A 363 18.27 -17.32 11.21
C GLU A 363 19.54 -16.49 11.49
N GLU A 364 19.77 -15.98 12.71
CA GLU A 364 20.98 -15.25 13.14
C GLU A 364 21.96 -16.09 13.99
N ASP A 365 21.48 -17.12 14.70
CA ASP A 365 22.29 -17.90 15.67
C ASP A 365 22.98 -19.16 15.05
N ASP A 366 22.49 -19.70 13.91
CA ASP A 366 23.06 -20.90 13.25
C ASP A 366 24.41 -20.66 12.51
N ASP A 367 24.88 -19.40 12.44
CA ASP A 367 26.05 -18.98 11.65
C ASP A 367 27.42 -19.23 12.34
N VAL A 368 27.45 -19.90 13.50
CA VAL A 368 28.63 -19.85 14.42
C VAL A 368 29.25 -21.21 14.80
N GLU A 369 28.55 -22.35 14.72
CA GLU A 369 29.14 -23.66 15.09
C GLU A 369 28.83 -24.80 14.09
N MET A 370 29.77 -25.07 13.18
CA MET A 370 30.32 -26.42 12.88
C MET A 370 31.27 -26.35 11.68
N LYS A 371 32.58 -26.54 11.92
CA LYS A 371 33.57 -26.81 10.87
C LYS A 371 34.25 -28.15 11.17
N ASP A 372 34.36 -28.98 10.13
CA ASP A 372 35.08 -30.26 10.05
C ASP A 372 34.64 -31.38 11.01
N THR A 373 33.92 -32.37 10.48
CA THR A 373 34.56 -33.65 10.12
C THR A 373 33.72 -34.38 9.05
N SER A 374 34.41 -34.97 8.07
CA SER A 374 33.82 -35.66 6.91
C SER A 374 33.90 -37.18 7.01
N SER A 375 32.87 -37.90 6.57
CA SER A 375 33.05 -39.14 5.79
C SER A 375 31.73 -39.72 5.25
N ARG A 376 31.69 -40.02 3.94
CA ARG A 376 31.22 -41.26 3.27
C ARG A 376 29.81 -41.80 3.57
N ASP A 377 29.12 -42.48 2.66
CA ASP A 377 29.23 -42.73 1.20
C ASP A 377 27.83 -43.25 0.77
N ASP A 378 27.54 -43.29 -0.54
CA ASP A 378 26.75 -44.30 -1.28
C ASP A 378 25.40 -44.84 -0.70
N THR A 379 24.32 -45.09 -1.46
CA THR A 379 24.15 -45.42 -2.89
C THR A 379 22.63 -45.35 -3.21
N ASP A 380 22.27 -45.09 -4.49
CA ASP A 380 21.37 -45.85 -5.42
C ASP A 380 20.27 -46.80 -4.82
N GLU A 381 19.18 -47.22 -5.47
CA GLU A 381 18.64 -47.23 -6.86
C GLU A 381 17.11 -47.53 -6.74
N ASP A 382 16.31 -47.63 -7.82
CA ASP A 382 15.54 -46.53 -8.43
C ASP A 382 14.14 -47.09 -8.88
N SER A 383 13.39 -46.41 -9.77
CA SER A 383 12.22 -46.93 -10.56
C SER A 383 10.87 -47.23 -9.83
N ASP A 384 9.69 -47.25 -10.47
CA ASP A 384 9.18 -46.58 -11.68
C ASP A 384 7.63 -46.74 -11.80
N GLU A 385 7.07 -46.12 -12.85
CA GLU A 385 5.89 -46.56 -13.65
C GLU A 385 4.42 -46.19 -13.28
N GLU A 386 3.66 -46.05 -14.37
CA GLU A 386 2.41 -45.31 -14.57
C GLU A 386 1.11 -46.14 -14.40
N GLU A 387 -0.05 -45.46 -14.40
CA GLU A 387 -1.31 -45.75 -15.14
C GLU A 387 -2.52 -45.03 -14.46
N GLN A 388 -3.67 -44.70 -15.09
CA GLN A 388 -4.02 -44.32 -16.46
C GLN A 388 -5.49 -43.73 -16.52
N LEU A 389 -5.71 -42.69 -17.34
CA LEU A 389 -6.98 -42.20 -17.98
C LEU A 389 -8.29 -41.83 -17.21
N GLY A 390 -8.98 -40.81 -17.77
CA GLY A 390 -10.42 -40.53 -17.60
C GLY A 390 -10.88 -39.19 -18.22
N VAL A 391 -11.75 -39.20 -19.25
CA VAL A 391 -12.12 -38.01 -20.07
C VAL A 391 -13.64 -37.88 -20.32
N HIS A 392 -14.21 -36.68 -20.05
CA HIS A 392 -15.48 -36.11 -20.59
C HIS A 392 -15.49 -34.61 -20.16
N ASP A 393 -15.69 -33.56 -20.98
CA ASP A 393 -16.78 -33.22 -21.94
C ASP A 393 -18.17 -33.16 -21.26
N GLY A 394 -19.01 -32.11 -21.32
CA GLY A 394 -18.88 -30.76 -21.88
C GLY A 394 -20.23 -30.26 -22.46
N THR A 395 -20.87 -29.21 -21.92
CA THR A 395 -21.96 -28.40 -22.56
C THR A 395 -22.42 -27.21 -21.70
N ASP A 396 -22.96 -26.16 -22.35
CA ASP A 396 -23.57 -24.94 -21.80
C ASP A 396 -24.99 -25.13 -21.20
N ASP A 397 -25.45 -24.22 -20.31
CA ASP A 397 -26.50 -23.20 -20.63
C ASP A 397 -27.03 -22.41 -19.39
N ASP A 398 -27.05 -21.08 -19.56
CA ASP A 398 -27.89 -19.97 -19.03
C ASP A 398 -28.62 -19.93 -17.65
N ALA A 399 -28.69 -18.68 -17.15
CA ALA A 399 -29.81 -17.99 -16.43
C ALA A 399 -29.64 -17.55 -14.95
N ASP A 400 -29.06 -16.34 -14.81
CA ASP A 400 -29.54 -15.17 -14.01
C ASP A 400 -30.53 -15.35 -12.83
N ASP A 401 -30.09 -15.04 -11.59
CA ASP A 401 -30.78 -14.07 -10.72
C ASP A 401 -29.81 -13.45 -9.68
N SER A 402 -30.15 -12.24 -9.27
CA SER A 402 -29.40 -11.26 -8.50
C SER A 402 -29.56 -11.35 -6.97
N SER A 403 -28.49 -11.08 -6.22
CA SER A 403 -28.55 -10.26 -4.99
C SER A 403 -27.15 -9.90 -4.46
N GLU A 404 -27.06 -8.75 -3.81
CA GLU A 404 -25.84 -8.18 -3.21
C GLU A 404 -25.61 -8.75 -1.80
N GLU A 405 -24.38 -9.10 -1.44
CA GLU A 405 -23.86 -8.92 -0.07
C GLU A 405 -22.31 -8.94 -0.05
N GLU A 406 -21.70 -8.07 0.77
CA GLU A 406 -20.25 -7.85 0.80
C GLU A 406 -19.53 -8.92 1.64
N GLY A 407 -18.65 -9.72 1.02
CA GLY A 407 -17.86 -10.76 1.67
C GLY A 407 -16.37 -10.44 1.77
N GLU A 408 -15.79 -10.61 2.97
CA GLU A 408 -14.37 -10.38 3.24
C GLU A 408 -13.45 -11.36 2.49
N HIS A 409 -12.35 -10.86 1.92
CA HIS A 409 -11.41 -11.64 1.10
C HIS A 409 -10.61 -12.66 1.94
N ASP A 410 -10.66 -13.94 1.55
CA ASP A 410 -9.83 -15.01 2.12
C ASP A 410 -8.31 -14.79 1.90
N GLU A 411 -7.51 -15.09 2.93
CA GLU A 411 -6.05 -15.21 2.79
C GLU A 411 -5.65 -16.62 2.28
N GLU A 412 -5.23 -16.71 1.02
CA GLU A 412 -4.60 -17.91 0.46
C GLU A 412 -3.33 -18.33 1.23
N PRO A 413 -2.97 -19.64 1.25
CA PRO A 413 -1.83 -20.14 2.02
C PRO A 413 -0.50 -19.55 1.53
N VAL A 414 0.19 -18.85 2.44
CA VAL A 414 1.51 -18.25 2.19
C VAL A 414 2.53 -19.33 1.82
N LYS A 415 2.99 -19.30 0.56
CA LYS A 415 4.08 -20.15 0.05
C LYS A 415 5.33 -19.98 0.93
N PRO A 416 6.07 -21.05 1.25
CA PRO A 416 7.26 -20.97 2.09
C PRO A 416 8.26 -19.98 1.50
N GLN A 417 8.62 -18.97 2.29
CA GLN A 417 9.66 -18.02 1.93
C GLN A 417 11.01 -18.66 2.20
N LEU A 418 11.79 -18.81 1.13
CA LEU A 418 13.21 -19.16 1.19
C LEU A 418 13.96 -18.09 2.02
N PRO A 419 15.05 -18.46 2.72
CA PRO A 419 15.84 -17.49 3.48
C PRO A 419 16.29 -16.33 2.58
N PRO A 420 16.39 -15.10 3.12
CA PRO A 420 16.79 -13.93 2.33
C PRO A 420 18.13 -14.21 1.65
N PRO A 421 18.27 -13.90 0.36
CA PRO A 421 19.52 -14.16 -0.33
C PRO A 421 20.62 -13.25 0.21
N GLU A 422 21.81 -13.81 0.41
CA GLU A 422 23.01 -13.03 0.68
C GLU A 422 23.18 -11.92 -0.37
N THR A 423 23.73 -10.78 0.07
CA THR A 423 23.81 -9.57 -0.74
C THR A 423 24.78 -9.73 -1.94
N GLY A 424 24.23 -10.23 -3.04
CA GLY A 424 24.91 -10.38 -4.34
C GLY A 424 24.73 -11.75 -5.02
N THR A 425 24.30 -12.80 -4.31
CA THR A 425 24.22 -14.17 -4.89
C THR A 425 22.96 -14.43 -5.72
N THR A 426 21.96 -13.55 -5.64
CA THR A 426 20.68 -13.70 -6.35
C THR A 426 20.51 -12.69 -7.47
N LEU A 427 20.08 -13.20 -8.60
CA LEU A 427 19.85 -12.50 -9.85
C LEU A 427 18.36 -12.41 -10.15
N PHE A 428 17.94 -11.26 -10.66
CA PHE A 428 16.62 -11.01 -11.21
C PHE A 428 16.68 -11.05 -12.74
N ILE A 429 15.91 -11.94 -13.32
CA ILE A 429 15.93 -12.26 -14.75
C ILE A 429 14.67 -11.67 -15.38
N ARG A 430 14.84 -10.85 -16.43
CA ARG A 430 13.76 -10.28 -17.24
C ARG A 430 13.75 -10.89 -18.64
N ASN A 431 12.62 -10.73 -19.33
CA ASN A 431 12.38 -11.24 -20.70
C ASN A 431 12.36 -12.78 -20.83
N VAL A 432 12.03 -13.48 -19.74
CA VAL A 432 11.79 -14.94 -19.76
C VAL A 432 10.61 -15.24 -20.72
N PRO A 433 10.71 -16.20 -21.64
CA PRO A 433 9.58 -16.62 -22.47
C PRO A 433 8.39 -17.11 -21.62
N PHE A 434 7.16 -16.86 -22.07
CA PHE A 434 5.96 -17.29 -21.34
C PHE A 434 5.74 -18.81 -21.36
N THR A 435 6.38 -19.50 -22.29
CA THR A 435 6.40 -20.97 -22.44
C THR A 435 7.55 -21.63 -21.68
N ALA A 436 8.48 -20.85 -21.10
CA ALA A 436 9.66 -21.40 -20.46
C ALA A 436 9.32 -22.08 -19.13
N THR A 437 9.93 -23.23 -18.87
CA THR A 437 9.78 -23.95 -17.59
C THR A 437 10.86 -23.54 -16.59
N GLU A 438 10.65 -23.84 -15.30
CA GLU A 438 11.66 -23.58 -14.27
C GLU A 438 12.91 -24.46 -14.47
N ASP A 439 12.75 -25.66 -15.04
CA ASP A 439 13.85 -26.59 -15.34
C ASP A 439 14.71 -26.17 -16.53
N GLU A 440 14.12 -25.60 -17.59
CA GLU A 440 14.87 -24.96 -18.68
C GLU A 440 15.73 -23.81 -18.15
N LEU A 441 15.15 -22.96 -17.30
CA LEU A 441 15.84 -21.85 -16.66
C LEU A 441 16.97 -22.35 -15.74
N ARG A 442 16.69 -23.37 -14.93
CA ARG A 442 17.67 -24.02 -14.04
C ARG A 442 18.83 -24.63 -14.82
N THR A 443 18.55 -25.28 -15.95
CA THR A 443 19.57 -25.92 -16.80
C THR A 443 20.49 -24.88 -17.42
N LEU A 444 19.94 -23.78 -17.93
CA LEU A 444 20.71 -22.66 -18.48
C LEU A 444 21.63 -22.03 -17.41
N PHE A 445 21.11 -21.71 -16.22
CA PHE A 445 21.95 -21.09 -15.18
C PHE A 445 22.94 -22.04 -14.50
N ARG A 446 22.69 -23.36 -14.52
CA ARG A 446 23.64 -24.38 -14.02
C ARG A 446 24.94 -24.45 -14.84
N ALA A 447 24.94 -23.99 -16.09
CA ALA A 447 26.15 -23.90 -16.91
C ALA A 447 27.19 -22.90 -16.37
N PHE A 448 26.77 -21.94 -15.53
CA PHE A 448 27.64 -20.91 -14.97
C PHE A 448 28.18 -21.22 -13.58
N GLY A 449 27.51 -22.08 -12.82
CA GLY A 449 27.85 -22.31 -11.42
C GLY A 449 26.82 -23.13 -10.66
N ALA A 450 27.13 -23.41 -9.40
CA ALA A 450 26.23 -24.15 -8.53
C ALA A 450 25.00 -23.29 -8.17
N LEU A 451 23.81 -23.75 -8.58
CA LEU A 451 22.56 -23.03 -8.36
C LEU A 451 21.79 -23.58 -7.14
N ARG A 452 21.38 -22.69 -6.24
CA ARG A 452 20.51 -22.98 -5.08
C ARG A 452 19.05 -23.15 -5.51
N TYR A 453 18.53 -22.24 -6.32
CA TYR A 453 17.23 -22.36 -6.99
C TYR A 453 17.14 -21.46 -8.22
N ALA A 454 16.33 -21.86 -9.21
CA ALA A 454 15.74 -20.99 -10.22
C ALA A 454 14.22 -21.03 -10.05
N ARG A 455 13.55 -19.89 -10.19
CA ARG A 455 12.09 -19.79 -10.07
C ARG A 455 11.52 -18.74 -11.02
N ILE A 456 10.47 -19.08 -11.76
CA ILE A 456 9.73 -18.16 -12.61
C ILE A 456 8.62 -17.50 -11.78
N THR A 457 8.46 -16.19 -11.93
CA THR A 457 7.37 -15.47 -11.27
C THR A 457 6.09 -15.61 -12.09
N LEU A 458 5.10 -16.27 -11.52
CA LEU A 458 3.76 -16.39 -12.08
C LEU A 458 2.86 -15.25 -11.61
N ASP A 459 1.86 -14.89 -12.41
CA ASP A 459 0.82 -13.95 -12.04
C ASP A 459 -0.26 -14.65 -11.22
N GLY A 460 -0.63 -14.07 -10.08
CA GLY A 460 -1.52 -14.71 -9.10
C GLY A 460 -2.94 -14.94 -9.62
N SER A 461 -3.44 -14.00 -10.43
CA SER A 461 -4.81 -14.05 -10.99
C SER A 461 -4.97 -14.92 -12.23
N THR A 462 -3.88 -15.20 -12.96
CA THR A 462 -3.97 -15.87 -14.27
C THR A 462 -3.12 -17.12 -14.39
N GLY A 463 -2.32 -17.46 -13.36
CA GLY A 463 -1.34 -18.55 -13.39
C GLY A 463 -0.20 -18.38 -14.40
N ARG A 464 -0.25 -17.34 -15.24
CA ARG A 464 0.63 -17.14 -16.39
C ARG A 464 1.98 -16.59 -15.94
N SER A 465 3.08 -17.03 -16.57
CA SER A 465 4.40 -16.42 -16.37
C SER A 465 4.36 -14.90 -16.60
N ARG A 466 4.96 -14.14 -15.69
CA ARG A 466 5.12 -12.68 -15.80
C ARG A 466 6.26 -12.28 -16.74
N GLY A 467 6.97 -13.25 -17.32
CA GLY A 467 8.19 -13.01 -18.10
C GLY A 467 9.39 -12.57 -17.26
N THR A 468 9.33 -12.82 -15.95
CA THR A 468 10.36 -12.50 -14.97
C THR A 468 10.64 -13.71 -14.07
N GLY A 469 11.87 -13.85 -13.58
CA GLY A 469 12.28 -14.93 -12.69
C GLY A 469 13.41 -14.52 -11.76
N PHE A 470 13.77 -15.42 -10.84
CA PHE A 470 14.89 -15.28 -9.93
C PHE A 470 15.77 -16.53 -10.00
N ALA A 471 17.09 -16.33 -9.98
CA ALA A 471 18.08 -17.40 -9.88
C ALA A 471 19.05 -17.06 -8.73
N CYS A 472 19.27 -18.00 -7.83
CA CYS A 472 20.13 -17.85 -6.65
C CYS A 472 21.31 -18.82 -6.78
N PHE A 473 22.53 -18.30 -6.86
CA PHE A 473 23.76 -19.09 -6.88
C PHE A 473 24.26 -19.36 -5.46
N TRP A 474 25.08 -20.40 -5.30
CA TRP A 474 25.83 -20.63 -4.06
C TRP A 474 27.03 -19.69 -3.93
N ASN A 475 27.74 -19.43 -5.04
CA ASN A 475 28.85 -18.49 -5.06
C ASN A 475 28.40 -17.12 -5.59
N LYS A 476 28.99 -16.06 -5.05
CA LYS A 476 28.78 -14.70 -5.54
C LYS A 476 29.49 -14.44 -6.87
N ASP A 477 30.66 -15.03 -7.06
CA ASP A 477 31.48 -14.86 -8.27
C ASP A 477 30.76 -15.42 -9.51
N ASP A 478 30.09 -16.58 -9.38
CA ASP A 478 29.24 -17.17 -10.42
C ASP A 478 28.10 -16.22 -10.82
N ALA A 479 27.46 -15.58 -9.83
CA ALA A 479 26.40 -14.61 -10.08
C ALA A 479 26.90 -13.33 -10.78
N ASP A 480 28.12 -12.90 -10.49
CA ASP A 480 28.74 -11.73 -11.09
C ASP A 480 29.20 -11.99 -12.54
N ASN A 481 29.79 -13.16 -12.81
CA ASN A 481 30.10 -13.62 -14.17
C ASN A 481 28.86 -13.60 -15.09
N VAL A 482 27.70 -14.01 -14.57
CA VAL A 482 26.42 -13.98 -15.31
C VAL A 482 25.95 -12.54 -15.59
N VAL A 483 26.13 -11.61 -14.65
CA VAL A 483 25.76 -10.20 -14.84
C VAL A 483 26.67 -9.54 -15.87
N GLU A 484 27.99 -9.81 -15.85
CA GLU A 484 28.92 -9.30 -16.85
C GLU A 484 28.60 -9.80 -18.26
N GLN A 485 28.35 -11.11 -18.43
CA GLN A 485 27.93 -11.65 -19.74
C GLN A 485 26.59 -11.09 -20.21
N SER A 486 25.63 -10.89 -19.30
CA SER A 486 24.35 -10.25 -19.57
C SER A 486 24.53 -8.81 -20.08
N ASP A 487 25.41 -8.04 -19.47
CA ASP A 487 25.68 -6.66 -19.88
C ASP A 487 26.51 -6.56 -21.18
N LEU A 488 27.43 -7.51 -21.44
CA LEU A 488 28.08 -7.65 -22.74
C LEU A 488 27.08 -7.99 -23.85
N LEU A 489 26.20 -8.98 -23.64
CA LEU A 489 25.17 -9.35 -24.60
C LEU A 489 24.17 -8.20 -24.84
N LYS A 490 23.85 -7.40 -23.82
CA LYS A 490 23.08 -6.15 -23.99
C LYS A 490 23.84 -5.12 -24.83
N ALA A 491 25.14 -4.94 -24.63
CA ALA A 491 25.95 -3.99 -25.40
C ALA A 491 26.02 -4.37 -26.89
N GLU A 492 26.17 -5.67 -27.20
CA GLU A 492 26.10 -6.19 -28.56
C GLU A 492 24.69 -6.05 -29.17
N THR A 493 23.65 -6.50 -28.44
CA THR A 493 22.25 -6.49 -28.91
C THR A 493 21.69 -5.08 -29.09
N THR A 494 22.11 -4.11 -28.28
CA THR A 494 21.65 -2.71 -28.38
C THR A 494 22.53 -1.81 -29.25
N GLY A 495 23.65 -2.33 -29.75
CA GLY A 495 24.59 -1.63 -30.63
C GLY A 495 25.43 -0.60 -29.88
N ALA A 496 26.59 -1.03 -29.39
CA ALA A 496 27.56 -0.20 -28.68
C ALA A 496 28.24 0.86 -29.59
N GLU A 497 27.54 1.96 -29.80
CA GLU A 497 28.08 3.30 -30.05
C GLU A 497 27.15 4.29 -29.32
N PRO A 498 27.64 5.38 -28.70
CA PRO A 498 26.81 6.47 -28.19
C PRO A 498 26.21 7.30 -29.34
N ALA A 499 25.47 6.63 -30.23
CA ALA A 499 24.94 7.17 -31.47
C ALA A 499 23.98 8.34 -31.21
N VAL A 500 24.38 9.51 -31.70
CA VAL A 500 23.64 10.78 -31.63
C VAL A 500 22.20 10.58 -32.11
N LYS A 501 21.23 10.56 -31.18
CA LYS A 501 19.81 10.26 -31.43
C LYS A 501 19.12 11.31 -32.29
N LYS A 502 19.32 11.30 -33.61
CA LYS A 502 18.65 12.18 -34.57
C LYS A 502 17.20 11.80 -34.90
N ASN A 503 16.78 10.55 -34.65
CA ASN A 503 15.44 10.06 -35.01
C ASN A 503 14.63 9.57 -33.80
N PRO A 504 13.57 10.28 -33.36
CA PRO A 504 12.76 9.92 -32.19
C PRO A 504 11.65 8.88 -32.48
N PHE A 505 11.70 8.23 -33.65
CA PHE A 505 10.75 7.19 -34.10
C PHE A 505 11.44 5.87 -34.48
N SER A 506 12.76 5.75 -34.30
CA SER A 506 13.39 4.44 -34.32
C SER A 506 12.99 3.71 -33.04
N MET A 507 12.17 2.67 -33.16
CA MET A 507 12.11 1.67 -32.10
C MET A 507 13.50 1.03 -32.00
N PRO A 508 13.98 0.67 -30.79
CA PRO A 508 15.09 -0.26 -30.70
C PRO A 508 14.62 -1.56 -31.35
N SER A 509 15.22 -1.91 -32.49
CA SER A 509 15.01 -3.23 -33.07
C SER A 509 15.64 -4.21 -32.08
N ILE A 510 14.82 -5.04 -31.45
CA ILE A 510 15.31 -6.24 -30.77
C ILE A 510 15.73 -7.17 -31.91
N LEU A 511 16.96 -6.97 -32.39
CA LEU A 511 17.65 -7.99 -33.15
C LEU A 511 17.81 -9.15 -32.19
N THR A 512 17.18 -10.29 -32.49
CA THR A 512 17.57 -11.54 -31.88
C THR A 512 19.04 -11.76 -32.22
N PRO A 513 19.95 -11.83 -31.24
CA PRO A 513 21.35 -12.12 -31.55
C PRO A 513 21.42 -13.48 -32.24
N ASP A 514 22.42 -13.62 -33.10
CA ASP A 514 22.61 -14.85 -33.87
C ASP A 514 22.78 -16.04 -32.90
N PRO A 515 21.96 -17.10 -32.99
CA PRO A 515 22.07 -18.26 -32.11
C PRO A 515 23.41 -19.01 -32.26
N SER A 516 24.23 -18.69 -33.25
CA SER A 516 25.59 -19.21 -33.42
C SER A 516 26.67 -18.44 -32.65
N SER A 517 26.37 -17.28 -32.05
CA SER A 517 27.32 -16.58 -31.18
C SER A 517 27.46 -17.30 -29.85
N SER A 518 28.69 -17.67 -29.47
CA SER A 518 29.00 -18.34 -28.21
C SER A 518 28.59 -17.53 -26.97
N LEU A 519 28.50 -16.20 -27.08
CA LEU A 519 28.03 -15.31 -26.02
C LEU A 519 26.50 -15.23 -25.93
N ALA A 520 25.79 -15.47 -27.04
CA ALA A 520 24.33 -15.51 -27.07
C ALA A 520 23.80 -16.86 -26.58
N GLN A 521 24.51 -17.94 -26.88
CA GLN A 521 24.11 -19.32 -26.57
C GLN A 521 23.94 -19.58 -25.06
N SER A 522 24.62 -18.81 -24.20
CA SER A 522 24.58 -18.96 -22.74
C SER A 522 23.43 -18.22 -22.04
N LEU A 523 22.80 -17.24 -22.69
CA LEU A 523 21.73 -16.40 -22.11
C LEU A 523 20.50 -16.24 -23.03
N VAL A 524 20.36 -17.09 -24.05
CA VAL A 524 19.16 -17.13 -24.92
C VAL A 524 18.30 -18.36 -24.59
N LEU A 525 16.99 -18.13 -24.43
CA LEU A 525 15.99 -19.16 -24.13
C LEU A 525 14.79 -18.97 -25.08
N HIS A 526 14.40 -20.02 -25.82
CA HIS A 526 13.37 -19.99 -26.88
C HIS A 526 13.52 -18.81 -27.86
N GLY A 527 14.76 -18.51 -28.29
CA GLY A 527 15.07 -17.41 -29.21
C GLY A 527 14.95 -16.00 -28.62
N ARG A 528 14.86 -15.86 -27.30
CA ARG A 528 14.87 -14.57 -26.59
C ARG A 528 16.08 -14.44 -25.68
N THR A 529 16.74 -13.28 -25.72
CA THR A 529 17.79 -12.91 -24.75
C THR A 529 17.19 -12.65 -23.37
N LEU A 530 17.72 -13.32 -22.35
CA LEU A 530 17.41 -13.03 -20.96
C LEU A 530 18.18 -11.77 -20.52
N ASP A 531 17.49 -10.83 -19.88
CA ASP A 531 18.10 -9.61 -19.33
C ASP A 531 18.27 -9.79 -17.81
N VAL A 532 19.47 -10.22 -17.43
CA VAL A 532 19.83 -10.52 -16.04
C VAL A 532 20.43 -9.28 -15.37
N VAL A 533 19.98 -8.99 -14.14
CA VAL A 533 20.45 -7.91 -13.28
C VAL A 533 20.52 -8.46 -11.85
N ARG A 534 21.40 -7.95 -10.98
CA ARG A 534 21.38 -8.32 -9.55
C ARG A 534 20.01 -8.05 -8.92
N ALA A 535 19.53 -8.99 -8.10
CA ALA A 535 18.27 -8.81 -7.37
C ALA A 535 18.46 -7.77 -6.25
N VAL A 536 17.50 -6.86 -6.12
CA VAL A 536 17.46 -5.82 -5.10
C VAL A 536 16.34 -6.11 -4.08
N THR A 537 16.44 -5.50 -2.90
CA THR A 537 15.39 -5.61 -1.87
C THR A 537 14.05 -5.03 -2.36
N ARG A 538 12.93 -5.43 -1.74
CA ARG A 538 11.59 -4.94 -2.12
C ARG A 538 11.46 -3.41 -2.05
N ASP A 539 12.10 -2.79 -1.07
CA ASP A 539 12.06 -1.34 -0.87
C ASP A 539 12.92 -0.59 -1.90
N GLU A 540 14.07 -1.16 -2.25
CA GLU A 540 14.94 -0.62 -3.31
C GLU A 540 14.32 -0.82 -4.70
N ALA A 541 13.69 -1.96 -4.96
CA ALA A 541 12.86 -2.17 -6.15
C ALA A 541 11.73 -1.13 -6.24
N GLY A 542 11.11 -0.79 -5.10
CA GLY A 542 10.13 0.30 -4.99
C GLY A 542 10.71 1.65 -5.42
N LYS A 543 11.86 2.04 -4.87
CA LYS A 543 12.56 3.29 -5.21
C LYS A 543 12.98 3.34 -6.68
N LEU A 544 13.55 2.26 -7.22
CA LEU A 544 13.96 2.17 -8.63
C LEU A 544 12.76 2.20 -9.57
N LYS A 545 11.63 1.59 -9.18
CA LYS A 545 10.36 1.68 -9.90
C LYS A 545 9.84 3.12 -9.90
N GLU A 546 9.76 3.79 -8.76
CA GLU A 546 9.31 5.17 -8.64
C GLU A 546 10.22 6.12 -9.43
N GLU A 547 11.54 5.95 -9.34
CA GLU A 547 12.49 6.76 -10.11
C GLU A 547 12.35 6.52 -11.63
N GLY A 548 12.09 5.27 -12.02
CA GLY A 548 11.78 4.88 -13.40
C GLY A 548 10.45 5.44 -13.90
N GLU A 549 9.41 5.49 -13.05
CA GLU A 549 8.13 6.13 -13.34
C GLU A 549 8.31 7.65 -13.47
N ARG A 550 9.00 8.30 -12.54
CA ARG A 550 9.38 9.72 -12.61
C ARG A 550 10.23 10.04 -13.85
N LYS A 551 11.12 9.14 -14.27
CA LYS A 551 11.87 9.25 -15.54
C LYS A 551 10.96 9.10 -16.76
N ARG A 552 9.98 8.20 -16.73
CA ARG A 552 8.95 8.04 -17.78
C ARG A 552 8.01 9.25 -17.85
N GLU A 553 7.62 9.83 -16.72
CA GLU A 553 6.83 11.07 -16.65
C GLU A 553 7.62 12.26 -17.20
N LYS A 554 8.90 12.41 -16.82
CA LYS A 554 9.82 13.40 -17.42
C LYS A 554 10.08 13.15 -18.91
N ALA A 555 9.85 11.93 -19.39
CA ALA A 555 9.88 11.58 -20.81
C ALA A 555 8.51 11.70 -21.52
N ASP A 556 7.41 11.89 -20.79
CA ASP A 556 6.08 12.09 -21.37
C ASP A 556 5.95 13.49 -21.97
N LYS A 557 6.31 13.57 -23.25
CA LYS A 557 6.16 14.76 -24.10
C LYS A 557 4.72 15.26 -24.21
N ARG A 558 3.73 14.53 -23.69
CA ARG A 558 2.30 14.89 -23.73
C ARG A 558 1.86 15.71 -22.51
N ASN A 559 2.69 15.80 -21.47
CA ASN A 559 2.44 16.50 -20.20
C ASN A 559 1.13 16.08 -19.51
N MET A 560 0.81 14.77 -19.49
CA MET A 560 -0.48 14.30 -18.97
C MET A 560 -0.74 14.67 -17.50
N TYR A 561 0.31 14.89 -16.71
CA TYR A 561 0.22 15.35 -15.31
C TYR A 561 -0.55 16.68 -15.17
N LEU A 562 -0.36 17.63 -16.10
CA LEU A 562 -1.04 18.93 -16.13
C LEU A 562 -2.56 18.83 -16.39
N LEU A 563 -3.08 17.65 -16.71
CA LEU A 563 -4.53 17.43 -16.81
C LEU A 563 -5.20 17.49 -15.42
N ARG A 564 -4.49 17.08 -14.36
CA ARG A 564 -4.99 17.09 -12.97
C ARG A 564 -4.88 18.47 -12.30
N GLU A 565 -3.93 19.29 -12.71
CA GLU A 565 -3.77 20.66 -12.19
C GLU A 565 -5.04 21.51 -12.40
N GLY A 566 -5.52 22.12 -11.31
CA GLY A 566 -6.73 22.95 -11.31
C GLY A 566 -8.06 22.18 -11.26
N VAL A 567 -8.04 20.84 -11.21
CA VAL A 567 -9.26 20.05 -11.06
C VAL A 567 -9.64 19.99 -9.58
N ILE A 568 -10.87 20.40 -9.25
CA ILE A 568 -11.43 20.22 -7.90
C ILE A 568 -12.18 18.89 -7.87
N LEU A 569 -11.67 17.96 -7.07
CA LEU A 569 -12.28 16.65 -6.85
C LEU A 569 -13.48 16.77 -5.88
N PRO A 570 -14.52 15.92 -5.99
CA PRO A 570 -15.70 15.93 -5.11
C PRO A 570 -15.37 15.95 -3.61
N ASN A 571 -14.32 15.22 -3.20
CA ASN A 571 -13.96 15.06 -1.79
C ASN A 571 -13.01 16.17 -1.27
N SER A 572 -12.76 17.22 -2.05
CA SER A 572 -11.85 18.31 -1.68
C SER A 572 -12.54 19.36 -0.78
N PRO A 573 -11.84 20.01 0.17
CA PRO A 573 -12.41 21.14 0.92
C PRO A 573 -12.96 22.25 0.01
N ALA A 574 -12.34 22.48 -1.16
CA ALA A 574 -12.81 23.47 -2.12
C ALA A 574 -14.10 23.05 -2.88
N ALA A 575 -14.52 21.78 -2.79
CA ALA A 575 -15.79 21.29 -3.32
C ALA A 575 -16.98 21.63 -2.40
N GLN A 576 -16.77 21.60 -1.07
CA GLN A 576 -17.82 21.85 -0.07
C GLN A 576 -18.46 23.26 -0.20
N VAL A 577 -17.68 24.24 -0.66
CA VAL A 577 -18.12 25.63 -0.86
C VAL A 577 -18.81 25.85 -2.22
N MET A 578 -18.81 24.85 -3.11
CA MET A 578 -19.40 24.95 -4.45
C MET A 578 -20.80 24.34 -4.53
N ALA A 579 -21.64 24.91 -5.40
CA ALA A 579 -22.91 24.30 -5.76
C ALA A 579 -22.70 22.98 -6.53
N GLN A 580 -23.51 21.97 -6.24
CA GLN A 580 -23.43 20.64 -6.85
C GLN A 580 -23.42 20.68 -8.40
N THR A 581 -24.23 21.54 -9.01
CA THR A 581 -24.29 21.69 -10.48
C THR A 581 -23.01 22.27 -11.10
N GLU A 582 -22.16 22.94 -10.33
CA GLU A 582 -20.84 23.42 -10.75
C GLU A 582 -19.79 22.31 -10.61
N LEU A 583 -19.90 21.48 -9.56
CA LEU A 583 -19.08 20.29 -9.36
C LEU A 583 -19.24 19.31 -10.53
N GLU A 584 -20.48 18.96 -10.89
CA GLU A 584 -20.82 18.07 -12.00
C GLU A 584 -20.29 18.59 -13.35
N ARG A 585 -20.39 19.90 -13.60
CA ARG A 585 -19.81 20.53 -14.80
C ARG A 585 -18.28 20.44 -14.84
N ARG A 586 -17.61 20.40 -13.68
CA ARG A 586 -16.15 20.22 -13.60
C ARG A 586 -15.74 18.76 -13.76
N THR A 587 -16.41 17.82 -13.11
CA THR A 587 -16.14 16.38 -13.25
C THR A 587 -16.39 15.89 -14.68
N ALA A 588 -17.52 16.27 -15.28
CA ALA A 588 -17.84 15.95 -16.67
C ALA A 588 -16.78 16.52 -17.65
N SER A 589 -16.33 17.76 -17.42
CA SER A 589 -15.28 18.37 -18.25
C SER A 589 -13.93 17.67 -18.11
N PHE A 590 -13.55 17.24 -16.89
CA PHE A 590 -12.35 16.46 -16.66
C PHE A 590 -12.41 15.10 -17.37
N GLY A 591 -13.53 14.39 -17.25
CA GLY A 591 -13.78 13.12 -17.95
C GLY A 591 -13.67 13.27 -19.48
N ALA A 592 -14.34 14.28 -20.05
CA ALA A 592 -14.28 14.55 -21.49
C ALA A 592 -12.86 14.90 -21.98
N ARG A 593 -12.10 15.70 -21.20
CA ARG A 593 -10.70 16.04 -21.51
C ARG A 593 -9.77 14.82 -21.44
N LYS A 594 -9.97 13.93 -20.44
CA LYS A 594 -9.24 12.65 -20.31
C LYS A 594 -9.55 11.72 -21.48
N ALA A 595 -10.81 11.56 -21.87
CA ALA A 595 -11.21 10.75 -23.02
C ALA A 595 -10.64 11.28 -24.35
N LEU A 596 -10.60 12.61 -24.53
CA LEU A 596 -10.01 13.24 -25.72
C LEU A 596 -8.49 12.98 -25.84
N LEU A 597 -7.76 13.04 -24.72
CA LEU A 597 -6.32 12.72 -24.70
C LEU A 597 -6.06 11.22 -24.87
N ASN A 598 -6.87 10.35 -24.28
CA ASN A 598 -6.72 8.89 -24.44
C ASN A 598 -6.99 8.43 -25.88
N SER A 599 -8.00 9.00 -26.54
CA SER A 599 -8.36 8.66 -27.92
C SER A 599 -7.39 9.19 -28.99
N ASN A 600 -6.64 10.26 -28.72
CA ASN A 600 -5.78 10.91 -29.71
C ASN A 600 -4.34 11.10 -29.21
N PRO A 601 -3.39 10.22 -29.59
CA PRO A 601 -1.97 10.32 -29.19
C PRO A 601 -1.27 11.61 -29.63
N SER A 602 -1.77 12.26 -30.69
CA SER A 602 -1.24 13.53 -31.22
C SER A 602 -1.65 14.78 -30.42
N LEU A 603 -2.49 14.60 -29.40
CA LEU A 603 -2.88 15.66 -28.47
C LEU A 603 -1.99 15.62 -27.22
N TYR A 604 -1.63 16.82 -26.76
CA TYR A 604 -0.84 17.07 -25.56
C TYR A 604 -1.42 18.25 -24.75
N VAL A 605 -1.06 18.32 -23.48
CA VAL A 605 -1.42 19.44 -22.60
C VAL A 605 -0.33 20.52 -22.69
N SER A 606 -0.73 21.75 -22.98
CA SER A 606 0.17 22.88 -23.21
C SER A 606 0.71 23.43 -21.89
N LYS A 607 2.04 23.52 -21.71
CA LYS A 607 2.66 24.04 -20.48
C LYS A 607 2.40 25.53 -20.24
N THR A 608 2.15 26.34 -21.29
CA THR A 608 2.07 27.82 -21.16
C THR A 608 0.70 28.40 -21.51
N ARG A 609 -0.21 27.61 -22.08
CA ARG A 609 -1.50 28.09 -22.59
C ARG A 609 -2.67 27.61 -21.75
N LEU A 610 -3.35 28.53 -21.09
CA LEU A 610 -4.54 28.30 -20.29
C LEU A 610 -5.81 28.46 -21.13
N SER A 611 -6.78 27.58 -20.87
CA SER A 611 -8.17 27.64 -21.31
C SER A 611 -8.99 28.16 -20.13
N ILE A 612 -9.65 29.30 -20.30
CA ILE A 612 -10.50 29.92 -19.28
C ILE A 612 -11.95 29.79 -19.77
N ARG A 613 -12.78 29.10 -18.99
CA ARG A 613 -14.20 28.85 -19.26
C ARG A 613 -15.06 29.59 -18.24
N GLN A 614 -16.37 29.71 -18.54
CA GLN A 614 -17.34 30.47 -17.73
C GLN A 614 -17.06 31.98 -17.70
N ILE A 615 -16.43 32.52 -18.76
CA ILE A 615 -16.15 33.95 -18.90
C ILE A 615 -17.47 34.70 -19.22
N PRO A 616 -17.80 35.81 -18.54
CA PRO A 616 -18.94 36.66 -18.90
C PRO A 616 -18.89 37.17 -20.34
N ILE A 617 -20.06 37.29 -20.99
CA ILE A 617 -20.17 37.57 -22.43
C ILE A 617 -19.52 38.90 -22.83
N PHE A 618 -19.54 39.90 -21.95
CA PHE A 618 -19.00 41.24 -22.16
C PHE A 618 -17.46 41.31 -22.11
N VAL A 619 -16.78 40.30 -21.54
CA VAL A 619 -15.33 40.36 -21.32
C VAL A 619 -14.56 40.43 -22.65
N SER A 620 -13.72 41.44 -22.76
CA SER A 620 -12.83 41.66 -23.89
C SER A 620 -11.49 40.92 -23.72
N GLU A 621 -10.72 40.88 -24.80
CA GLU A 621 -9.34 40.36 -24.79
C GLU A 621 -8.41 41.25 -23.95
N ARG A 622 -8.72 42.56 -23.82
CA ARG A 622 -7.99 43.51 -22.97
C ARG A 622 -8.22 43.20 -21.49
N VAL A 623 -9.47 42.99 -21.09
CA VAL A 623 -9.85 42.60 -19.73
C VAL A 623 -9.29 41.21 -19.39
N LEU A 624 -9.34 40.24 -20.32
CA LEU A 624 -8.75 38.91 -20.10
C LEU A 624 -7.22 38.95 -19.94
N LYS A 625 -6.52 39.81 -20.70
CA LYS A 625 -5.08 40.06 -20.52
C LYS A 625 -4.78 40.71 -19.16
N ARG A 626 -5.59 41.68 -18.74
CA ARG A 626 -5.48 42.32 -17.42
C ARG A 626 -5.66 41.32 -16.28
N LEU A 627 -6.65 40.42 -16.38
CA LEU A 627 -6.89 39.36 -15.41
C LEU A 627 -5.65 38.48 -15.20
N ALA A 628 -5.00 38.03 -16.27
CA ALA A 628 -3.81 37.18 -16.16
C ALA A 628 -2.62 37.91 -15.54
N LEU A 629 -2.43 39.21 -15.85
CA LEU A 629 -1.39 40.03 -15.21
C LEU A 629 -1.67 40.27 -13.73
N TYR A 630 -2.93 40.54 -13.37
CA TYR A 630 -3.37 40.75 -12.00
C TYR A 630 -3.21 39.47 -11.17
N ALA A 631 -3.72 38.33 -11.67
CA ALA A 631 -3.63 37.03 -11.01
C ALA A 631 -2.18 36.61 -10.71
N ALA A 632 -1.26 36.83 -11.66
CA ALA A 632 0.14 36.48 -11.47
C ALA A 632 0.83 37.36 -10.40
N ARG A 633 0.44 38.64 -10.29
CA ARG A 633 0.93 39.58 -9.27
C ARG A 633 0.34 39.29 -7.89
N GLU A 634 -0.96 39.07 -7.80
CA GLU A 634 -1.62 38.78 -6.52
C GLU A 634 -1.18 37.42 -5.96
N PHE A 635 -0.98 36.40 -6.80
CA PHE A 635 -0.37 35.15 -6.34
C PHE A 635 1.00 35.38 -5.68
N GLU A 636 1.86 36.21 -6.30
CA GLU A 636 3.18 36.56 -5.74
C GLU A 636 3.09 37.42 -4.47
N SER A 637 2.03 38.22 -4.32
CA SER A 637 1.70 38.96 -3.10
C SER A 637 1.30 37.99 -1.98
N ASP A 638 0.35 37.10 -2.24
CA ASP A 638 -0.22 36.20 -1.25
C ASP A 638 0.80 35.13 -0.78
N VAL A 639 1.71 34.70 -1.66
CA VAL A 639 2.88 33.88 -1.27
C VAL A 639 3.85 34.66 -0.37
N LYS A 640 4.09 35.95 -0.62
CA LYS A 640 4.96 36.79 0.23
C LYS A 640 4.36 37.06 1.61
N LYS A 641 3.03 37.10 1.71
CA LYS A 641 2.32 37.20 2.99
C LYS A 641 2.21 35.85 3.74
N GLY A 642 2.52 34.74 3.09
CA GLY A 642 2.33 33.39 3.64
C GLY A 642 0.90 32.85 3.54
N GLU A 643 -0.02 33.54 2.85
CA GLU A 643 -1.40 33.08 2.64
C GLU A 643 -1.50 31.88 1.67
N ARG A 644 -0.49 31.68 0.81
CA ARG A 644 -0.40 30.53 -0.12
C ARG A 644 1.00 29.96 -0.21
N ASN A 645 1.06 28.65 -0.47
CA ASN A 645 2.29 27.95 -0.80
C ASN A 645 2.90 28.48 -2.11
N GLY A 646 4.22 28.69 -2.11
CA GLY A 646 4.98 29.03 -3.32
C GLY A 646 5.02 27.90 -4.35
N LEU A 647 5.54 28.22 -5.54
CA LEU A 647 5.87 27.19 -6.53
C LEU A 647 7.10 26.39 -6.06
N THR A 648 7.14 25.09 -6.36
CA THR A 648 8.30 24.24 -6.03
C THR A 648 9.51 24.58 -6.91
N ALA A 649 10.70 24.10 -6.53
CA ALA A 649 11.91 24.29 -7.33
C ALA A 649 11.76 23.72 -8.76
N ASP A 650 11.10 22.56 -8.91
CA ASP A 650 10.82 21.93 -10.20
C ASP A 650 9.77 22.72 -11.04
N GLU A 651 8.82 23.42 -10.41
CA GLU A 651 7.85 24.30 -11.08
C GLU A 651 8.44 25.67 -11.47
N LEU A 652 9.42 26.14 -10.69
CA LEU A 652 10.21 27.35 -10.95
C LEU A 652 11.30 27.12 -12.00
N ALA A 653 11.75 25.87 -12.15
CA ALA A 653 12.75 25.49 -13.13
C ALA A 653 12.27 25.86 -14.54
N VAL A 654 12.92 26.87 -15.11
CA VAL A 654 12.81 27.15 -16.54
C VAL A 654 13.46 25.97 -17.24
N GLU A 655 12.65 25.09 -17.84
CA GLU A 655 13.14 24.20 -18.89
C GLU A 655 13.66 25.09 -20.02
N VAL A 656 14.97 25.36 -19.98
CA VAL A 656 15.73 25.77 -21.16
C VAL A 656 15.55 24.64 -22.16
N ASP A 657 14.81 24.91 -23.23
CA ASP A 657 14.43 23.92 -24.23
C ASP A 657 15.66 23.07 -24.61
N ARG A 658 15.54 21.74 -24.50
CA ARG A 658 16.59 20.77 -24.89
C ARG A 658 16.75 20.66 -26.42
N LYS A 659 16.78 21.82 -27.10
CA LYS A 659 17.54 22.02 -28.32
C LYS A 659 18.75 22.87 -27.97
N GLY A 660 19.89 22.20 -27.76
CA GLY A 660 21.21 22.83 -27.72
C GLY A 660 21.60 23.36 -29.10
N GLN A 661 20.86 24.34 -29.57
CA GLN A 661 21.25 25.22 -30.66
C GLN A 661 20.94 26.63 -30.18
N LEU A 662 21.94 27.22 -29.53
CA LEU A 662 22.08 28.66 -29.48
C LEU A 662 22.25 29.10 -30.94
N ASP A 663 21.15 29.50 -31.57
CA ASP A 663 21.25 30.41 -32.71
C ASP A 663 21.82 31.71 -32.16
N ASP A 664 23.01 32.13 -32.60
CA ASP A 664 23.78 33.29 -32.07
C ASP A 664 22.99 34.63 -32.10
N ASP A 665 21.83 34.65 -32.77
CA ASP A 665 20.86 35.75 -32.74
C ASP A 665 20.26 36.04 -31.34
N ASP A 666 20.24 35.09 -30.40
CA ASP A 666 19.63 35.33 -29.07
C ASP A 666 20.53 36.08 -28.08
N GLU A 667 21.86 36.12 -28.29
CA GLU A 667 22.76 37.03 -27.56
C GLU A 667 22.36 38.50 -27.80
N ARG A 668 21.97 38.86 -29.03
CA ARG A 668 21.50 40.21 -29.37
C ARG A 668 20.12 40.55 -28.78
N LYS A 669 19.30 39.56 -28.39
CA LYS A 669 17.96 39.78 -27.82
C LYS A 669 17.92 39.97 -26.30
N LYS A 670 19.00 39.67 -25.57
CA LYS A 670 19.11 39.86 -24.10
C LYS A 670 18.80 41.29 -23.61
N LYS A 671 18.76 42.31 -24.49
CA LYS A 671 18.52 43.73 -24.15
C LYS A 671 17.05 44.21 -24.16
N LYS A 672 16.05 43.36 -24.45
CA LYS A 672 14.63 43.74 -24.29
C LYS A 672 13.81 42.61 -23.65
N LYS A 673 13.54 42.73 -22.33
CA LYS A 673 12.47 41.97 -21.67
C LYS A 673 11.14 42.29 -22.38
N PRO A 674 10.27 41.31 -22.66
CA PRO A 674 8.97 41.59 -23.26
C PRO A 674 8.11 42.44 -22.32
N ASP A 675 7.41 43.43 -22.86
CA ASP A 675 6.56 44.41 -22.14
C ASP A 675 5.42 43.79 -21.29
N SER A 676 5.19 42.47 -21.39
CA SER A 676 4.09 41.81 -20.71
C SER A 676 4.38 40.32 -20.48
N ARG A 677 4.01 39.81 -19.30
CA ARG A 677 4.06 38.37 -18.96
C ARG A 677 3.13 37.51 -19.83
N VAL A 678 2.12 38.14 -20.44
CA VAL A 678 1.13 37.51 -21.33
C VAL A 678 1.54 37.69 -22.79
N LYS A 679 1.80 36.57 -23.48
CA LYS A 679 2.14 36.49 -24.90
C LYS A 679 0.92 36.70 -25.81
N GLN A 680 -0.20 36.06 -25.49
CA GLN A 680 -1.47 36.24 -26.22
C GLN A 680 -2.68 36.07 -25.30
N ALA A 681 -3.73 36.86 -25.50
CA ALA A 681 -5.07 36.60 -24.98
C ALA A 681 -6.06 36.61 -26.14
N LYS A 682 -7.01 35.67 -26.17
CA LYS A 682 -8.03 35.56 -27.22
C LYS A 682 -9.37 35.06 -26.67
N VAL A 683 -10.46 35.74 -26.99
CA VAL A 683 -11.83 35.33 -26.62
C VAL A 683 -12.50 34.70 -27.83
N VAL A 684 -13.16 33.55 -27.66
CA VAL A 684 -13.82 32.86 -28.78
C VAL A 684 -15.22 33.46 -28.99
N ARG A 685 -15.52 33.83 -30.24
CA ARG A 685 -16.73 34.57 -30.63
C ARG A 685 -17.45 33.88 -31.80
N GLN A 686 -18.76 34.07 -31.88
CA GLN A 686 -19.60 33.64 -33.02
C GLN A 686 -19.71 34.77 -34.03
N HIS A 687 -19.43 34.50 -35.30
CA HIS A 687 -19.33 35.53 -36.34
C HIS A 687 -20.70 35.99 -36.89
N GLU A 688 -21.74 35.15 -36.79
CA GLU A 688 -23.07 35.41 -37.36
C GLU A 688 -23.85 36.52 -36.64
N ARG A 689 -23.58 36.75 -35.36
CA ARG A 689 -24.26 37.76 -34.55
C ARG A 689 -23.24 38.71 -33.95
N VAL A 690 -23.03 39.82 -34.66
CA VAL A 690 -22.16 40.93 -34.24
C VAL A 690 -22.89 41.73 -33.15
N ASP A 691 -22.19 41.98 -32.06
CA ASP A 691 -22.63 42.91 -31.02
C ASP A 691 -22.47 44.35 -31.54
N GLN A 692 -23.57 45.12 -31.46
CA GLN A 692 -23.66 46.47 -32.01
C GLN A 692 -22.82 47.50 -31.22
N VAL A 693 -22.45 47.19 -29.97
CA VAL A 693 -21.63 48.08 -29.13
C VAL A 693 -20.15 47.89 -29.45
N THR A 694 -19.65 46.66 -29.34
CA THR A 694 -18.23 46.36 -29.57
C THR A 694 -17.85 46.17 -31.04
N GLY A 695 -18.81 46.01 -31.95
CA GLY A 695 -18.57 45.71 -33.37
C GLY A 695 -17.94 44.32 -33.60
N LYS A 696 -17.99 43.44 -32.59
CA LYS A 696 -17.37 42.10 -32.61
C LYS A 696 -18.44 41.03 -32.44
N GLY A 697 -18.17 39.82 -32.94
CA GLY A 697 -19.05 38.67 -32.72
C GLY A 697 -19.34 38.40 -31.23
N ARG A 698 -20.54 37.91 -30.90
CA ARG A 698 -20.93 37.54 -29.53
C ARG A 698 -19.95 36.51 -28.94
N SER A 699 -19.51 36.72 -27.70
CA SER A 699 -18.63 35.78 -26.97
C SER A 699 -19.32 34.43 -26.74
N LYS A 700 -18.57 33.33 -26.89
CA LYS A 700 -19.00 31.96 -26.55
C LYS A 700 -18.78 31.59 -25.08
N GLY A 701 -18.35 32.53 -24.24
CA GLY A 701 -18.13 32.31 -22.80
C GLY A 701 -16.84 31.56 -22.44
N TYR A 702 -15.90 31.44 -23.38
CA TYR A 702 -14.56 30.90 -23.13
C TYR A 702 -13.49 31.60 -23.97
N GLY A 703 -12.25 31.52 -23.49
CA GLY A 703 -11.09 32.15 -24.09
C GLY A 703 -9.79 31.44 -23.72
N PHE A 704 -8.70 31.90 -24.32
CA PHE A 704 -7.37 31.34 -24.12
C PHE A 704 -6.38 32.44 -23.75
N VAL A 705 -5.46 32.12 -22.84
CA VAL A 705 -4.33 32.98 -22.46
C VAL A 705 -3.04 32.17 -22.61
N GLU A 706 -2.10 32.68 -23.39
CA GLU A 706 -0.76 32.11 -23.57
C GLU A 706 0.23 32.98 -22.77
N MET A 707 0.87 32.40 -21.76
CA MET A 707 1.90 33.03 -20.95
C MET A 707 3.29 32.82 -21.57
N HIS A 708 4.29 33.59 -21.16
CA HIS A 708 5.67 33.35 -21.58
C HIS A 708 6.34 32.16 -20.86
N THR A 709 5.97 31.87 -19.62
CA THR A 709 6.58 30.81 -18.80
C THR A 709 5.54 29.86 -18.22
N HIS A 710 5.96 28.62 -17.92
CA HIS A 710 5.10 27.66 -17.23
C HIS A 710 4.74 28.13 -15.81
N ALA A 711 5.73 28.62 -15.06
CA ALA A 711 5.53 29.21 -13.74
C ALA A 711 4.44 30.31 -13.73
N ASP A 712 4.42 31.22 -14.70
CA ASP A 712 3.40 32.26 -14.77
C ASP A 712 2.01 31.69 -15.07
N SER A 713 1.92 30.64 -15.89
CA SER A 713 0.63 29.97 -16.12
C SER A 713 0.13 29.21 -14.88
N LEU A 714 1.01 28.61 -14.08
CA LEU A 714 0.65 28.00 -12.79
C LEU A 714 0.15 29.05 -11.79
N ARG A 715 0.82 30.21 -11.70
CA ARG A 715 0.39 31.35 -10.84
C ARG A 715 -1.02 31.82 -11.21
N VAL A 716 -1.27 32.04 -12.50
CA VAL A 716 -2.61 32.43 -13.00
C VAL A 716 -3.65 31.35 -12.72
N LEU A 717 -3.34 30.06 -12.98
CA LEU A 717 -4.26 28.96 -12.73
C LEU A 717 -4.59 28.81 -11.23
N ARG A 718 -3.59 28.80 -10.35
CA ARG A 718 -3.78 28.62 -8.89
C ARG A 718 -4.50 29.80 -8.22
N TRP A 719 -4.36 31.02 -8.74
CA TRP A 719 -5.06 32.20 -8.20
C TRP A 719 -6.46 32.44 -8.81
N ALA A 720 -6.62 32.22 -10.11
CA ALA A 720 -7.84 32.60 -10.83
C ALA A 720 -8.92 31.51 -10.86
N ASN A 721 -8.54 30.24 -10.69
CA ASN A 721 -9.50 29.14 -10.66
C ASN A 721 -10.34 29.20 -9.38
N ASN A 722 -11.65 29.01 -9.51
CA ASN A 722 -12.61 28.99 -8.39
C ASN A 722 -12.67 30.24 -7.48
N ASN A 723 -12.13 31.39 -7.90
CA ASN A 723 -12.08 32.59 -7.07
C ASN A 723 -13.35 33.47 -7.26
N PRO A 724 -14.20 33.68 -6.21
CA PRO A 724 -15.45 34.45 -6.34
C PRO A 724 -15.24 35.95 -6.62
N ASN A 725 -14.13 36.53 -6.17
CA ASN A 725 -13.91 37.98 -6.25
C ASN A 725 -13.72 38.49 -7.68
N ILE A 726 -13.34 37.60 -8.60
CA ILE A 726 -13.07 37.94 -10.00
C ILE A 726 -14.31 38.49 -10.71
N GLY A 727 -15.52 38.05 -10.35
CA GLY A 727 -16.75 38.56 -10.97
C GLY A 727 -16.92 40.08 -10.82
N LYS A 728 -16.61 40.62 -9.63
CA LYS A 728 -16.65 42.05 -9.33
C LYS A 728 -15.56 42.81 -10.09
N LEU A 729 -14.31 42.32 -10.02
CA LEU A 729 -13.16 42.90 -10.73
C LEU A 729 -13.39 42.98 -12.25
N LEU A 730 -13.99 41.95 -12.85
CA LEU A 730 -14.32 41.94 -14.28
C LEU A 730 -15.37 43.01 -14.65
N GLN A 731 -16.38 43.25 -13.80
CA GLN A 731 -17.35 44.33 -14.04
C GLN A 731 -16.72 45.72 -13.88
N GLU A 732 -15.84 45.91 -12.90
CA GLU A 732 -15.12 47.18 -12.70
C GLU A 732 -14.22 47.50 -13.90
N TRP A 733 -13.41 46.54 -14.34
CA TRP A 733 -12.54 46.70 -15.51
C TRP A 733 -13.33 46.85 -16.81
N TYR A 734 -14.53 46.28 -16.92
CA TYR A 734 -15.43 46.52 -18.06
C TYR A 734 -16.00 47.95 -18.05
N LYS A 735 -16.40 48.47 -16.89
CA LYS A 735 -16.82 49.88 -16.75
C LYS A 735 -15.70 50.86 -17.13
N GLU A 736 -14.45 50.54 -16.80
CA GLU A 736 -13.29 51.32 -17.27
C GLU A 736 -13.10 51.23 -18.78
N GLU A 737 -13.23 50.05 -19.38
CA GLU A 737 -13.14 49.89 -20.84
C GLU A 737 -14.28 50.61 -21.58
N LEU A 738 -15.52 50.60 -21.06
CA LEU A 738 -16.62 51.40 -21.59
C LEU A 738 -16.34 52.91 -21.50
N LYS A 739 -15.78 53.40 -20.38
CA LYS A 739 -15.37 54.81 -20.26
C LYS A 739 -14.30 55.19 -21.30
N ASP A 740 -13.33 54.32 -21.57
CA ASP A 740 -12.33 54.52 -22.62
C ASP A 740 -12.98 54.56 -24.01
N LEU A 741 -13.94 53.67 -24.30
CA LEU A 741 -14.67 53.64 -25.57
C LEU A 741 -15.56 54.89 -25.75
N VAL A 742 -16.25 55.35 -24.70
CA VAL A 742 -17.02 56.60 -24.72
C VAL A 742 -16.12 57.81 -25.00
N LYS A 743 -14.93 57.87 -24.39
CA LYS A 743 -13.93 58.91 -24.68
C LYS A 743 -13.43 58.85 -26.12
N ALA A 744 -13.11 57.65 -26.62
CA ALA A 744 -12.64 57.45 -27.98
C ALA A 744 -13.70 57.84 -29.03
N GLU A 745 -14.97 57.48 -28.82
CA GLU A 745 -16.06 57.83 -29.74
C GLU A 745 -16.39 59.33 -29.71
N LYS A 746 -16.30 59.98 -28.53
CA LYS A 746 -16.38 61.45 -28.42
C LYS A 746 -15.22 62.16 -29.15
N GLY A 747 -14.06 61.53 -29.27
CA GLY A 747 -12.88 62.06 -29.97
C GLY A 747 -12.97 62.08 -31.50
N LYS A 748 -13.98 61.45 -32.12
CA LYS A 748 -14.09 61.32 -33.59
C LYS A 748 -14.63 62.55 -34.33
N GLY A 749 -15.02 63.61 -33.64
CA GLY A 749 -15.49 64.85 -34.26
C GLY A 749 -16.71 64.62 -35.19
N LYS A 750 -16.53 64.79 -36.50
CA LYS A 750 -17.60 64.66 -37.51
C LYS A 750 -17.98 63.22 -37.87
N GLU A 751 -17.15 62.22 -37.57
CA GLU A 751 -17.46 60.79 -37.79
C GLU A 751 -18.11 60.12 -36.56
N LYS A 752 -18.72 60.92 -35.68
CA LYS A 752 -19.28 60.46 -34.41
C LYS A 752 -20.67 59.84 -34.62
N ASP A 753 -20.75 58.53 -34.41
CA ASP A 753 -22.02 57.80 -34.37
C ASP A 753 -22.71 58.07 -33.02
N ASP A 754 -23.64 59.03 -33.01
CA ASP A 754 -24.41 59.42 -31.83
C ASP A 754 -25.31 58.29 -31.29
N ALA A 755 -25.81 57.41 -32.18
CA ALA A 755 -26.60 56.26 -31.76
C ALA A 755 -25.74 55.23 -31.03
N ARG A 756 -24.49 55.02 -31.49
CA ARG A 756 -23.51 54.19 -30.78
C ARG A 756 -23.04 54.81 -29.47
N LEU A 757 -22.79 56.12 -29.45
CA LEU A 757 -22.39 56.81 -28.22
C LEU A 757 -23.48 56.68 -27.14
N LYS A 758 -24.75 56.89 -27.48
CA LYS A 758 -25.88 56.73 -26.55
C LYS A 758 -25.92 55.30 -25.97
N ARG A 759 -25.78 54.28 -26.81
CA ARG A 759 -25.74 52.87 -26.36
C ARG A 759 -24.57 52.56 -25.41
N LEU A 760 -23.39 53.11 -25.69
CA LEU A 760 -22.22 52.98 -24.80
C LEU A 760 -22.47 53.63 -23.43
N GLN A 761 -23.19 54.75 -23.39
CA GLN A 761 -23.58 55.42 -22.14
C GLN A 761 -24.66 54.62 -21.39
N ASP A 762 -25.71 54.17 -22.09
CA ASP A 762 -26.77 53.32 -21.52
C ASP A 762 -26.21 52.02 -20.92
N GLU A 763 -25.20 51.41 -21.55
CA GLU A 763 -24.54 50.20 -21.04
C GLU A 763 -23.59 50.49 -19.87
N GLN A 764 -22.92 51.66 -19.89
CA GLN A 764 -22.10 52.13 -18.76
C GLN A 764 -22.95 52.31 -17.49
N GLU A 765 -24.16 52.85 -17.61
CA GLU A 765 -25.12 53.00 -16.50
C GLU A 765 -25.68 51.65 -16.03
N LYS A 766 -26.01 50.74 -16.96
CA LYS A 766 -26.55 49.40 -16.64
C LYS A 766 -25.52 48.41 -16.06
N ALA A 767 -24.25 48.78 -15.95
CA ALA A 767 -23.19 48.03 -15.27
C ALA A 767 -22.89 46.59 -15.78
N GLY A 768 -23.48 46.20 -16.92
CA GLY A 768 -23.38 44.85 -17.49
C GLY A 768 -24.15 43.77 -16.71
N PRO A 769 -24.47 42.62 -17.34
CA PRO A 769 -25.19 41.53 -16.68
C PRO A 769 -24.36 40.92 -15.54
N ALA A 770 -25.04 40.57 -14.45
CA ALA A 770 -24.41 39.97 -13.27
C ALA A 770 -23.61 38.70 -13.61
N VAL A 771 -22.40 38.60 -13.06
CA VAL A 771 -21.52 37.43 -13.24
C VAL A 771 -22.05 36.26 -12.41
N LYS A 772 -22.43 35.17 -13.08
CA LYS A 772 -22.91 33.93 -12.44
C LYS A 772 -21.82 32.87 -12.42
N GLY A 773 -21.50 32.38 -11.22
CA GLY A 773 -20.52 31.32 -10.99
C GLY A 773 -19.05 31.80 -10.98
N THR A 774 -18.14 30.90 -10.63
CA THR A 774 -16.69 31.14 -10.64
C THR A 774 -16.07 30.75 -11.99
N LEU A 775 -14.87 31.27 -12.28
CA LEU A 775 -14.13 30.87 -13.49
C LEU A 775 -13.54 29.46 -13.32
N ILE A 776 -13.56 28.70 -14.41
CA ILE A 776 -12.85 27.42 -14.52
C ILE A 776 -11.60 27.64 -15.38
N VAL A 777 -10.42 27.46 -14.78
CA VAL A 777 -9.13 27.69 -15.43
C VAL A 777 -8.34 26.39 -15.50
N GLU A 778 -7.97 25.99 -16.72
CA GLU A 778 -7.33 24.71 -17.00
C GLU A 778 -6.21 24.87 -18.04
N PHE A 779 -5.26 23.93 -18.10
CA PHE A 779 -4.33 23.86 -19.22
C PHE A 779 -5.01 23.45 -20.54
N SER A 780 -4.63 24.13 -21.63
CA SER A 780 -5.20 23.88 -22.96
C SER A 780 -4.68 22.57 -23.54
N ILE A 781 -5.57 21.78 -24.13
CA ILE A 781 -5.18 20.65 -24.97
C ILE A 781 -4.88 21.19 -26.37
N GLU A 782 -3.72 20.86 -26.92
CA GLU A 782 -3.28 21.29 -28.25
C GLU A 782 -2.83 20.08 -29.09
N ASN A 783 -2.87 20.23 -30.42
CA ASN A 783 -2.32 19.25 -31.35
C ASN A 783 -0.88 19.65 -31.71
N VAL A 784 0.08 18.73 -31.57
CA VAL A 784 1.51 18.97 -31.78
C VAL A 784 1.79 19.62 -33.15
N GLN A 785 1.16 19.14 -34.21
CA GLN A 785 1.37 19.65 -35.58
C GLN A 785 0.88 21.10 -35.74
N VAL A 786 -0.21 21.46 -35.06
CA VAL A 786 -0.79 22.81 -35.11
C VAL A 786 0.09 23.80 -34.36
N VAL A 787 0.69 23.40 -33.24
CA VAL A 787 1.57 24.29 -32.46
C VAL A 787 2.92 24.44 -33.13
N GLN A 788 3.49 23.38 -33.71
CA GLN A 788 4.68 23.48 -34.57
C GLN A 788 4.44 24.46 -35.74
N ARG A 789 3.30 24.34 -36.44
CA ARG A 789 2.95 25.27 -37.52
C ARG A 789 2.77 26.71 -37.02
N ARG A 790 2.17 26.90 -35.84
CA ARG A 790 1.99 28.23 -35.22
C ARG A 790 3.34 28.84 -34.82
N SER A 791 4.27 28.05 -34.26
CA SER A 791 5.58 28.54 -33.84
C SER A 791 6.47 28.90 -35.04
N ILE A 792 6.43 28.12 -36.12
CA ILE A 792 7.06 28.45 -37.40
C ILE A 792 6.49 29.77 -37.94
N GLN A 793 5.17 29.90 -38.05
CA GLN A 793 4.53 31.13 -38.54
C GLN A 793 4.80 32.35 -37.64
N GLN A 794 4.98 32.17 -36.32
CA GLN A 794 5.42 33.25 -35.43
C GLN A 794 6.89 33.64 -35.68
N ARG A 795 7.79 32.68 -35.92
CA ARG A 795 9.19 32.93 -36.27
C ARG A 795 9.31 33.64 -37.63
N GLU A 796 8.58 33.19 -38.65
CA GLU A 796 8.52 33.83 -39.98
C GLU A 796 8.03 35.29 -39.91
N ARG A 797 7.02 35.56 -39.07
CA ARG A 797 6.54 36.94 -38.83
C ARG A 797 7.57 37.80 -38.11
N ALA A 798 8.33 37.22 -37.18
CA ALA A 798 9.39 37.93 -36.46
C ALA A 798 10.61 38.23 -37.35
N SER A 799 10.94 37.37 -38.31
CA SER A 799 12.07 37.56 -39.24
C SER A 799 11.76 38.47 -40.44
N HIS A 800 10.48 38.67 -40.80
CA HIS A 800 10.07 39.51 -41.94
C HIS A 800 8.95 40.52 -41.60
N PRO A 801 9.19 41.51 -40.73
CA PRO A 801 8.18 42.51 -40.36
C PRO A 801 7.72 43.39 -41.54
N ASP A 802 8.56 43.64 -42.55
CA ASP A 802 8.20 44.53 -43.66
C ASP A 802 7.33 43.88 -44.75
N LYS A 803 7.27 42.54 -44.83
CA LYS A 803 6.29 41.87 -45.70
C LYS A 803 4.86 42.17 -45.25
N GLU A 804 4.58 42.18 -43.95
CA GLU A 804 3.22 42.43 -43.43
C GLU A 804 2.76 43.89 -43.68
N LYS A 805 3.67 44.86 -43.71
CA LYS A 805 3.37 46.23 -44.16
C LYS A 805 3.07 46.29 -45.65
N LYS A 806 3.80 45.54 -46.48
CA LYS A 806 3.59 45.45 -47.94
C LYS A 806 2.26 44.75 -48.28
N ASP A 807 1.91 43.68 -47.56
CA ASP A 807 0.68 42.94 -47.75
C ASP A 807 -0.56 43.67 -47.20
N LYS A 808 -0.43 44.43 -46.10
CA LYS A 808 -1.49 45.37 -45.66
C LYS A 808 -1.69 46.51 -46.67
N LYS A 809 -0.63 47.08 -47.24
CA LYS A 809 -0.72 48.04 -48.35
C LYS A 809 -1.32 47.44 -49.63
N LYS A 810 -1.10 46.15 -49.90
CA LYS A 810 -1.77 45.45 -51.03
C LYS A 810 -3.25 45.22 -50.76
N LYS A 811 -3.65 44.74 -49.57
CA LYS A 811 -5.07 44.57 -49.23
C LYS A 811 -5.86 45.87 -49.30
N THR A 812 -5.34 46.94 -48.67
CA THR A 812 -5.96 48.28 -48.73
C THR A 812 -6.01 48.90 -50.13
N LYS A 813 -5.27 48.38 -51.12
CA LYS A 813 -5.44 48.73 -52.54
C LYS A 813 -6.50 47.87 -53.25
N ILE A 814 -6.56 46.58 -52.95
CA ILE A 814 -7.54 45.66 -53.55
C ILE A 814 -8.95 45.99 -53.07
N ASP A 815 -9.11 46.29 -51.77
CA ASP A 815 -10.39 46.67 -51.16
C ASP A 815 -10.90 48.06 -51.62
N ALA A 816 -10.19 48.76 -52.52
CA ALA A 816 -10.50 50.10 -53.02
C ALA A 816 -10.81 50.19 -54.53
N GLU A 817 -10.65 49.10 -55.30
CA GLU A 817 -10.82 49.10 -56.77
C GLU A 817 -11.97 48.18 -57.27
N GLU A 818 -12.69 47.44 -56.41
CA GLU A 818 -13.83 46.60 -56.83
C GLU A 818 -15.21 47.22 -56.51
N LEU A 819 -15.70 48.03 -57.46
CA LEU A 819 -17.12 48.31 -57.68
C LEU A 819 -17.50 47.85 -59.10
N PRO A 820 -18.19 46.71 -59.28
CA PRO A 820 -18.57 46.24 -60.61
C PRO A 820 -19.97 46.74 -61.01
N SER A 821 -20.03 47.55 -62.09
CA SER A 821 -21.25 47.75 -62.85
C SER A 821 -21.52 46.55 -63.76
N GLU A 822 -22.79 46.15 -63.91
CA GLU A 822 -23.20 45.05 -64.79
C GLU A 822 -22.92 45.35 -66.28
N GLN A 823 -22.52 44.32 -67.05
CA GLN A 823 -23.23 43.81 -68.25
C GLN A 823 -22.36 42.80 -69.05
N GLY A 824 -23.01 41.89 -69.80
CA GLY A 824 -22.43 41.31 -71.02
C GLY A 824 -21.63 39.99 -70.93
N ARG A 825 -22.32 38.86 -71.10
CA ARG A 825 -21.79 37.66 -71.84
C ARG A 825 -21.94 37.93 -73.37
N PRO A 826 -21.34 37.17 -74.33
CA PRO A 826 -20.92 35.75 -74.20
C PRO A 826 -19.69 35.24 -75.03
N ALA A 827 -19.38 33.95 -74.80
CA ALA A 827 -19.05 32.90 -75.80
C ALA A 827 -17.63 32.70 -76.40
N LYS A 828 -17.13 31.45 -76.21
CA LYS A 828 -16.54 30.51 -77.21
C LYS A 828 -15.21 30.91 -77.91
N LYS A 829 -14.30 30.00 -78.32
CA LYS A 829 -14.05 28.54 -78.12
C LYS A 829 -12.69 28.22 -78.79
N VAL A 830 -11.95 27.20 -78.31
CA VAL A 830 -11.13 26.25 -79.15
C VAL A 830 -9.86 26.88 -79.80
N ARG A 831 -8.70 26.22 -80.04
CA ARG A 831 -8.26 24.80 -80.16
C ARG A 831 -6.78 24.66 -79.66
N THR A 832 -6.42 23.50 -79.10
CA THR A 832 -5.22 22.62 -79.36
C THR A 832 -3.82 23.21 -79.67
N GLU A 833 -2.68 22.53 -79.42
CA GLU A 833 -2.38 21.16 -78.96
C GLU A 833 -0.96 21.07 -78.32
N GLU A 834 -0.77 20.06 -77.46
CA GLU A 834 0.44 19.27 -77.11
C GLU A 834 1.89 19.83 -77.28
N THR A 835 2.83 19.66 -76.33
CA THR A 835 3.30 18.42 -75.65
C THR A 835 3.93 18.77 -74.28
N ALA A 836 3.63 18.11 -73.14
CA ALA A 836 4.16 16.82 -72.62
C ALA A 836 5.71 16.78 -72.48
N LYS A 837 6.39 16.44 -71.35
CA LYS A 837 6.08 15.69 -70.09
C LYS A 837 6.85 16.34 -68.91
N LYS A 838 6.25 16.64 -67.74
CA LYS A 838 5.96 15.79 -66.55
C LYS A 838 7.18 15.29 -65.74
N GLY A 839 7.29 15.82 -64.52
CA GLY A 839 7.86 15.16 -63.33
C GLY A 839 7.07 15.59 -62.10
N LEU A 840 6.24 14.71 -61.53
CA LEU A 840 5.19 15.07 -60.56
C LEU A 840 5.06 13.98 -59.48
N GLY A 841 4.97 14.35 -58.20
CA GLY A 841 4.88 13.35 -57.14
C GLY A 841 4.66 13.86 -55.71
N ARG A 842 3.56 14.58 -55.42
CA ARG A 842 2.86 14.59 -54.09
C ARG A 842 1.64 15.53 -54.05
N SER A 843 0.42 14.98 -54.16
CA SER A 843 -0.82 15.61 -53.64
C SER A 843 -2.06 14.68 -53.64
N LEU A 844 -2.01 13.50 -52.99
CA LEU A 844 -3.15 12.56 -52.96
C LEU A 844 -4.05 12.69 -51.70
N GLY A 845 -3.84 13.70 -50.86
CA GLY A 845 -4.51 13.85 -49.55
C GLY A 845 -5.85 14.60 -49.54
N SER A 846 -6.21 15.36 -50.59
CA SER A 846 -7.36 16.29 -50.54
C SER A 846 -8.63 15.83 -51.26
N LEU A 847 -8.69 14.58 -51.75
CA LEU A 847 -9.80 14.13 -52.61
C LEU A 847 -10.99 13.51 -51.84
N ILE A 848 -10.74 12.91 -50.66
CA ILE A 848 -11.76 12.22 -49.87
C ILE A 848 -12.70 13.21 -49.13
N GLY A 849 -12.17 14.36 -48.70
CA GLY A 849 -12.94 15.39 -48.00
C GLY A 849 -13.99 16.11 -48.85
N ARG A 850 -13.80 16.19 -50.18
CA ARG A 850 -14.77 16.83 -51.10
C ARG A 850 -15.98 15.93 -51.38
N LYS A 851 -15.76 14.65 -51.70
CA LYS A 851 -16.85 13.70 -52.04
C LYS A 851 -17.86 13.42 -50.92
N ARG A 852 -17.52 13.65 -49.64
CA ARG A 852 -18.46 13.46 -48.52
C ARG A 852 -19.41 14.65 -48.30
N LYS A 853 -19.13 15.83 -48.87
CA LYS A 853 -19.96 17.03 -48.72
C LYS A 853 -21.05 17.14 -49.80
N GLU A 854 -20.81 16.61 -50.99
CA GLU A 854 -21.78 16.63 -52.11
C GLU A 854 -22.90 15.58 -51.98
N ARG A 855 -22.71 14.53 -51.15
CA ARG A 855 -23.68 13.44 -51.00
C ARG A 855 -24.73 13.63 -49.88
N LYS A 856 -24.75 14.79 -49.21
CA LYS A 856 -25.80 15.20 -48.26
C LYS A 856 -26.64 16.40 -48.74
N GLY A 857 -26.50 16.79 -50.01
CA GLY A 857 -27.29 17.85 -50.65
C GLY A 857 -28.31 17.35 -51.67
N LYS A 858 -28.53 16.03 -51.75
CA LYS A 858 -29.52 15.36 -52.62
C LYS A 858 -30.05 14.10 -51.93
N HIS A 859 -30.90 14.31 -50.94
CA HIS A 859 -32.06 13.49 -50.57
C HIS A 859 -32.90 14.29 -49.58
#